data_AF-A0A1J5AH97-F1
#
_entry.id   AF-A0A1J5AH97-F1
#
_cell.length_a   1.000
_cell.length_b   1.000
_cell.length_c   1.000
_cell.angle_alpha   90.00
_cell.angle_beta   90.00
_cell.angle_gamma   90.00
#
_symmetry.space_group_name_H-M   'P 1'
#
loop_
_entity.id
_entity.type
_entity.pdbx_description
1 polymer ?
#
loop_
_entity_poly.entity_id
_entity_poly.type
_entity_poly.pdbx_seq_one_letter_code
_entity_poly.pdbx_strand_id
1 'polypeptide(L)'
;MSFLPSDKRSAVLLQQVEEPVAPQYGAGELIPSPLPYVYGYTTPFIAPPAILAVAHQAVRDYRTQYYREPDSEGRPYPWRQVNARHTGLPALLRGFLDAPLPAPGDADVANAWLLRSPLTEALFGLNPDVAHARLKLIEASPVTTAWAKQQTTRAADPIASLTHVLYQQHHGEWPVFGGQVVVHLAVGDRRAAVTSSYFPLTDQSFFLQVDEAQAIALAQKALAQFARLHVTTVLHGPAGQELREVPADSMDPAEWPTAIVPYAGSKLAIFPFAGAYHLAYQVELLQPDFGTAWRVFVDAESGAILGRPRNTARQAHYFATAAEALAGAPQGTIALAGNPCADFMEVGIYHDNDPAHDSAPNWASNLLAGPDFEAINVAVHAGRLYDHFVAMLDPATASKLTAYRHAGALISPALHARIARPAVQFDVSFSPAAGLARKLITFQTDNRNGLIAGDQKVYHPAHDPEIIYHEVAHALMWLLKADQPNLFDEGIDSLPFVNALIEGYANYLARSYAARADPASPLWARAAEREVDVTAPGGGWGDIWALSRPRQDAGADLLPAPNLYPHLETTGLDMYKVGMVWARVLWDLRVILGADLVDRLALDAYNHLHGWTANFELAAEGVLDAAAKLGVFGLEQVGPSLLARRGIVAGQGVQALAQGAGMVLAGSNAGLMRSLDDGATWTDWDDAVGGGKLTNVVALAADGATFYAATETGVYQRESAAPAWTVLGAWPITETPFSLIAVQEVRYVGTASGVLRHDAAADWRSFGTPAPAWPGLGLAVGPALGTDVLYCASFDALRFCGVSIARWQTKWMASLAGVPVATCVTAESESAYLGTINAGIWQWEVASGQWTPVAGPVDLADGAVLALTLEDDRMLAGCTSGLFEGTRAANGAWNWARFSAGLPIGARVTRILPIGPVVLASTATHGLWRWDGAQWRETAASARLAGRVVASGLVAGTAFGPFNLDPGTRRVHLFWQPVAASVELTAELPVRVFEVGLEVKESLPVHGRYELPAGTVVVSVENGRAVPAAYSLHVA
;
A
#
# COMPACT_ATOMS: atom_id res chain seq x y z
N MET A 1 42.22 24.24 5.29
CA MET A 1 43.16 25.40 5.26
C MET A 1 43.32 25.78 3.79
N SER A 2 43.24 27.01 3.29
CA SER A 2 43.39 28.36 3.86
C SER A 2 42.85 29.44 2.87
N PHE A 3 42.21 30.48 3.42
CA PHE A 3 42.12 31.90 3.02
C PHE A 3 42.03 32.37 1.56
N LEU A 4 41.02 33.22 1.30
CA LEU A 4 41.06 34.38 0.39
C LEU A 4 40.33 35.59 1.03
N PRO A 5 40.90 36.81 0.99
CA PRO A 5 40.21 38.06 1.34
C PRO A 5 39.74 38.81 0.08
N SER A 6 38.67 39.62 0.18
CA SER A 6 38.33 40.61 -0.84
C SER A 6 38.02 41.96 -0.19
N ASP A 7 38.80 42.95 -0.59
CA ASP A 7 38.71 44.35 -0.20
C ASP A 7 38.83 45.16 -1.50
N LYS A 8 37.78 45.90 -1.90
CA LYS A 8 37.90 47.12 -2.72
C LYS A 8 36.74 48.06 -2.43
N ARG A 9 37.10 49.23 -1.90
CA ARG A 9 36.31 50.45 -1.73
C ARG A 9 35.94 51.08 -3.07
N SER A 10 34.84 51.83 -3.11
CA SER A 10 34.71 53.12 -3.81
C SER A 10 33.53 53.90 -3.21
N ALA A 11 33.78 55.16 -2.87
CA ALA A 11 32.85 56.10 -2.25
C ALA A 11 31.92 56.77 -3.28
N VAL A 12 30.71 57.16 -2.87
CA VAL A 12 29.93 58.25 -3.51
C VAL A 12 29.26 59.11 -2.42
N LEU A 13 29.31 60.41 -2.68
CA LEU A 13 28.95 61.55 -1.85
C LEU A 13 27.53 61.54 -1.26
N LEU A 14 27.43 61.99 0.00
CA LEU A 14 26.24 62.63 0.56
C LEU A 14 26.04 63.99 -0.14
N GLN A 15 25.09 64.08 -1.07
CA GLN A 15 24.47 65.36 -1.42
C GLN A 15 23.22 65.55 -0.57
N GLN A 16 23.10 66.75 0.01
CA GLN A 16 21.92 67.24 0.71
C GLN A 16 20.68 67.03 -0.17
N VAL A 17 19.69 66.32 0.36
CA VAL A 17 18.32 66.38 -0.16
C VAL A 17 17.53 67.16 0.87
N GLU A 18 17.06 68.33 0.45
CA GLU A 18 16.12 69.17 1.19
C GLU A 18 14.92 68.36 1.67
N GLU A 19 14.40 68.69 2.85
CA GLU A 19 13.19 68.10 3.41
C GLU A 19 12.04 68.16 2.38
N PRO A 20 11.41 67.04 1.99
CA PRO A 20 10.18 67.12 1.24
C PRO A 20 9.07 67.49 2.22
N VAL A 21 8.56 68.71 2.06
CA VAL A 21 7.28 69.15 2.62
C VAL A 21 6.22 68.10 2.31
N ALA A 22 5.58 67.55 3.36
CA ALA A 22 4.48 66.61 3.23
C ALA A 22 3.34 67.26 2.42
N PRO A 23 2.87 66.66 1.30
CA PRO A 23 1.74 67.22 0.60
C PRO A 23 0.45 66.81 1.31
N GLN A 24 -0.43 67.77 1.58
CA GLN A 24 -1.81 67.49 1.96
C GLN A 24 -2.56 66.97 0.74
N TYR A 25 -2.93 65.69 0.72
CA TYR A 25 -3.79 65.10 -0.31
C TYR A 25 -5.19 64.87 0.25
N GLY A 26 -6.21 65.28 -0.51
CA GLY A 26 -7.63 65.13 -0.16
C GLY A 26 -8.11 63.68 -0.21
N ALA A 27 -9.12 63.38 0.60
CA ALA A 27 -9.77 62.08 0.66
C ALA A 27 -10.29 61.64 -0.72
N GLY A 28 -9.63 60.67 -1.36
CA GLY A 28 -10.13 60.03 -2.58
C GLY A 28 -9.11 59.62 -3.65
N GLU A 29 -7.87 60.12 -3.61
CA GLU A 29 -6.86 59.79 -4.63
C GLU A 29 -5.71 58.93 -4.08
N LEU A 30 -5.46 57.80 -4.75
CA LEU A 30 -4.37 56.86 -4.49
C LEU A 30 -3.01 57.50 -4.80
N ILE A 31 -2.11 57.46 -3.83
CA ILE A 31 -0.72 57.89 -3.92
C ILE A 31 -0.03 57.16 -5.10
N PRO A 32 0.65 57.85 -6.03
CA PRO A 32 1.47 57.19 -7.03
C PRO A 32 2.66 56.51 -6.34
N SER A 33 2.76 55.20 -6.58
CA SER A 33 3.76 54.29 -6.05
C SER A 33 5.19 54.86 -6.07
N PRO A 34 5.89 54.97 -4.93
CA PRO A 34 7.33 55.09 -4.95
C PRO A 34 7.95 53.74 -5.35
N LEU A 35 8.85 53.82 -6.33
CA LEU A 35 9.64 52.80 -7.04
C LEU A 35 9.80 51.37 -6.44
N PRO A 36 10.02 50.35 -7.30
CA PRO A 36 9.59 48.96 -7.06
C PRO A 36 10.44 48.12 -6.10
N TYR A 37 11.46 48.65 -5.41
CA TYR A 37 12.54 47.81 -4.84
C TYR A 37 12.84 47.92 -3.33
N VAL A 38 12.09 48.65 -2.50
CA VAL A 38 12.58 48.94 -1.12
C VAL A 38 11.76 48.40 0.06
N TYR A 39 10.48 48.04 -0.10
CA TYR A 39 9.64 47.69 1.07
C TYR A 39 9.44 46.17 1.24
N GLY A 40 10.54 45.44 1.50
CA GLY A 40 10.47 44.26 2.37
C GLY A 40 10.23 44.71 3.81
N TYR A 41 10.18 43.80 4.80
CA TYR A 41 10.14 44.16 6.25
C TYR A 41 11.42 44.88 6.74
N THR A 42 12.10 45.63 5.87
CA THR A 42 13.47 46.12 5.98
C THR A 42 13.59 47.63 5.90
N THR A 43 12.51 48.40 5.80
CA THR A 43 12.60 49.83 6.13
C THR A 43 12.96 49.90 7.61
N PRO A 44 14.12 50.47 7.99
CA PRO A 44 14.47 50.59 9.39
C PRO A 44 13.42 51.46 10.06
N PHE A 45 12.71 50.91 11.03
CA PHE A 45 11.89 51.71 11.91
C PHE A 45 12.83 52.46 12.87
N ILE A 46 12.63 53.77 12.99
CA ILE A 46 13.48 54.59 13.86
C ILE A 46 12.74 54.73 15.19
N ALA A 47 13.22 54.03 16.21
CA ALA A 47 12.69 54.18 17.55
C ALA A 47 12.81 55.65 18.02
N PRO A 48 11.86 56.14 18.84
CA PRO A 48 11.93 57.50 19.36
C PRO A 48 13.30 57.79 20.01
N PRO A 49 13.97 58.90 19.68
CA PRO A 49 15.32 59.19 20.18
C PRO A 49 15.43 59.16 21.72
N ALA A 50 14.36 59.54 22.43
CA ALA A 50 14.29 59.48 23.89
C ALA A 50 14.35 58.03 24.42
N ILE A 51 13.63 57.09 23.79
CA ILE A 51 13.61 55.67 24.18
C ILE A 51 14.98 55.05 23.90
N LEU A 52 15.59 55.36 22.74
CA LEU A 52 16.93 54.90 22.41
C LEU A 52 18.00 55.46 23.36
N ALA A 53 17.87 56.72 23.78
CA ALA A 53 18.81 57.32 24.73
C ALA A 53 18.78 56.59 26.08
N VAL A 54 17.58 56.28 26.59
CA VAL A 54 17.39 55.48 27.81
C VAL A 54 17.98 54.08 27.63
N ALA A 55 17.62 53.38 26.55
CA ALA A 55 18.09 52.03 26.29
C ALA A 55 19.62 51.96 26.14
N HIS A 56 20.24 52.88 25.40
CA HIS A 56 21.69 52.91 25.22
C HIS A 56 22.44 53.22 26.52
N GLN A 57 21.89 54.07 27.39
CA GLN A 57 22.47 54.30 28.71
C GLN A 57 22.34 53.06 29.58
N ALA A 58 21.15 52.47 29.65
CA ALA A 58 20.89 51.27 30.42
C ALA A 58 21.72 50.06 29.95
N VAL A 59 22.01 49.92 28.65
CA VAL A 59 22.94 48.91 28.13
C VAL A 59 24.36 49.10 28.68
N ARG A 60 24.85 50.34 28.81
CA ARG A 60 26.18 50.60 29.40
C ARG A 60 26.21 50.24 30.88
N ASP A 61 25.14 50.56 31.60
CA ASP A 61 25.00 50.26 33.02
C ASP A 61 24.88 48.75 33.25
N TYR A 62 24.04 48.08 32.45
CA TYR A 62 23.87 46.62 32.45
C TYR A 62 25.16 45.89 32.10
N ARG A 63 25.92 46.38 31.12
CA ARG A 63 27.24 45.83 30.78
C ARG A 63 28.23 45.94 31.95
N THR A 64 28.20 47.06 32.67
CA THR A 64 29.05 47.26 33.85
C THR A 64 28.68 46.30 34.98
N GLN A 65 27.37 46.07 35.19
CA GLN A 65 26.87 45.07 36.13
C GLN A 65 27.26 43.64 35.70
N TYR A 66 27.09 43.30 34.43
CA TYR A 66 27.39 41.97 33.89
C TYR A 66 28.83 41.51 34.18
N TYR A 67 29.82 42.40 34.08
CA TYR A 67 31.22 42.05 34.38
C TYR A 67 31.53 41.95 35.88
N ARG A 68 30.61 42.33 36.78
CA ARG A 68 30.76 42.18 38.23
C ARG A 68 30.16 40.88 38.75
N GLU A 69 29.36 40.18 37.95
CA GLU A 69 28.64 38.96 38.33
C GLU A 69 29.30 37.72 37.67
N PRO A 70 30.07 36.89 38.40
CA PRO A 70 30.52 35.60 37.89
C PRO A 70 29.35 34.59 37.87
N ASP A 71 29.45 33.57 37.01
CA ASP A 71 28.51 32.43 37.05
C ASP A 71 28.70 31.61 38.36
N SER A 72 27.85 30.60 38.59
CA SER A 72 27.89 29.78 39.83
C SER A 72 29.19 29.01 40.06
N GLU A 73 30.08 28.93 39.07
CA GLU A 73 31.32 28.15 39.10
C GLU A 73 32.57 28.98 38.70
N GLY A 74 32.43 30.30 38.49
CA GLY A 74 33.51 31.19 38.05
C GLY A 74 33.89 31.06 36.56
N ARG A 75 33.06 30.46 35.72
CA ARG A 75 33.32 30.18 34.29
C ARG A 75 32.95 31.38 33.40
N PRO A 76 33.61 31.53 32.23
CA PRO A 76 33.36 32.68 31.34
C PRO A 76 32.06 32.51 30.51
N TYR A 77 31.05 33.35 30.78
CA TYR A 77 29.95 33.61 29.84
C TYR A 77 30.28 34.92 29.10
N PRO A 78 30.60 34.88 27.79
CA PRO A 78 31.04 36.08 27.09
C PRO A 78 29.85 37.00 26.81
N TRP A 79 30.06 38.28 27.12
CA TRP A 79 29.14 39.36 26.78
C TRP A 79 28.77 39.30 25.30
N ARG A 80 27.48 39.28 25.01
CA ARG A 80 26.96 39.33 23.65
C ARG A 80 25.76 40.25 23.62
N GLN A 81 25.87 41.28 22.80
CA GLN A 81 24.81 42.19 22.46
C GLN A 81 24.61 42.16 20.96
N VAL A 82 23.37 42.02 20.52
CA VAL A 82 22.98 42.23 19.12
C VAL A 82 21.88 43.27 19.14
N ASN A 83 22.00 44.32 18.33
CA ASN A 83 20.92 45.30 18.18
C ASN A 83 20.03 44.92 17.01
N ALA A 84 18.71 45.07 17.19
CA ALA A 84 17.72 44.95 16.15
C ALA A 84 18.00 46.04 15.09
N ARG A 85 18.28 45.62 13.85
CA ARG A 85 18.48 46.55 12.73
C ARG A 85 17.27 47.46 12.48
N HIS A 86 16.09 47.00 12.88
CA HIS A 86 14.81 47.65 12.60
C HIS A 86 14.28 48.50 13.75
N THR A 87 14.81 48.44 14.97
CA THR A 87 14.39 49.35 16.07
C THR A 87 15.55 50.08 16.73
N GLY A 88 16.79 49.61 16.56
CA GLY A 88 17.95 50.11 17.30
C GLY A 88 18.05 49.59 18.74
N LEU A 89 17.01 48.95 19.28
CA LEU A 89 17.03 48.31 20.59
C LEU A 89 17.81 46.99 20.57
N PRO A 90 18.29 46.49 21.73
CA PRO A 90 18.92 45.18 21.80
C PRO A 90 17.96 44.03 21.43
N ALA A 91 18.29 43.31 20.36
CA ALA A 91 17.63 42.08 19.93
C ALA A 91 18.12 40.83 20.66
N LEU A 92 19.32 40.89 21.25
CA LEU A 92 19.88 39.84 22.10
C LEU A 92 20.68 40.47 23.22
N LEU A 93 20.38 40.09 24.47
CA LEU A 93 21.24 40.35 25.63
C LEU A 93 21.42 39.08 26.45
N ARG A 94 22.59 38.97 27.08
CA ARG A 94 22.97 37.85 27.96
C ARG A 94 23.07 38.35 29.39
N GLY A 95 22.77 37.48 30.35
CA GLY A 95 22.88 37.79 31.77
C GLY A 95 22.94 36.57 32.65
N PHE A 96 22.91 36.84 33.95
CA PHE A 96 22.84 35.81 34.99
C PHE A 96 21.58 35.97 35.83
N LEU A 97 21.03 34.84 36.27
CA LEU A 97 20.02 34.71 37.33
C LEU A 97 20.70 34.86 38.70
N ASP A 98 19.92 35.18 39.72
CA ASP A 98 20.42 35.30 41.09
C ASP A 98 20.84 33.94 41.67
N ALA A 99 20.13 32.88 41.30
CA ALA A 99 20.44 31.48 41.66
C ALA A 99 20.24 30.55 40.45
N PRO A 100 20.86 29.34 40.44
CA PRO A 100 20.65 28.36 39.38
C PRO A 100 19.16 27.99 39.22
N LEU A 101 18.68 27.89 37.98
CA LEU A 101 17.29 27.52 37.72
C LEU A 101 17.03 26.05 38.16
N PRO A 102 16.11 25.79 39.11
CA PRO A 102 15.97 24.46 39.71
C PRO A 102 15.26 23.45 38.78
N ALA A 103 14.33 23.89 37.93
CA ALA A 103 13.56 23.04 37.04
C ALA A 103 13.09 23.80 35.78
N PRO A 104 12.74 23.10 34.68
CA PRO A 104 12.16 23.73 33.51
C PRO A 104 10.77 24.33 33.78
N GLY A 105 10.39 25.37 33.02
CA GLY A 105 9.01 25.90 32.99
C GLY A 105 8.67 27.01 33.99
N ASP A 106 9.64 27.58 34.71
CA ASP A 106 9.39 28.63 35.70
C ASP A 106 9.28 30.03 35.05
N ALA A 107 8.04 30.45 34.75
CA ALA A 107 7.75 31.77 34.18
C ALA A 107 7.98 32.91 35.19
N ASP A 108 7.91 32.65 36.50
CA ASP A 108 8.11 33.66 37.53
C ASP A 108 9.57 34.08 37.64
N VAL A 109 10.50 33.11 37.54
CA VAL A 109 11.94 33.39 37.45
C VAL A 109 12.28 34.16 36.18
N ALA A 110 11.66 33.82 35.04
CA ALA A 110 11.83 34.57 33.80
C ALA A 110 11.29 36.00 33.90
N ASN A 111 10.11 36.19 34.51
CA ASN A 111 9.51 37.50 34.76
C ASN A 111 10.39 38.37 35.65
N ALA A 112 10.80 37.84 36.80
CA ALA A 112 11.64 38.55 37.77
C ALA A 112 12.99 38.97 37.15
N TRP A 113 13.58 38.09 36.34
CA TRP A 113 14.83 38.39 35.66
C TRP A 113 14.65 39.41 34.52
N LEU A 114 13.62 39.26 33.69
CA LEU A 114 13.36 40.13 32.54
C LEU A 114 13.03 41.56 32.98
N LEU A 115 12.30 41.72 34.09
CA LEU A 115 11.76 42.99 34.59
C LEU A 115 12.68 43.70 35.59
N ARG A 116 13.96 43.28 35.71
CA ARG A 116 14.93 43.97 36.57
C ARG A 116 15.53 45.20 35.88
N SER A 117 15.83 46.22 36.67
CA SER A 117 16.64 47.37 36.23
C SER A 117 18.14 47.05 36.40
N PRO A 118 19.02 47.40 35.44
CA PRO A 118 18.80 48.16 34.22
C PRO A 118 18.50 47.30 32.96
N LEU A 119 18.23 45.99 33.09
CA LEU A 119 18.01 45.10 31.94
C LEU A 119 16.74 45.47 31.15
N THR A 120 15.67 45.83 31.85
CA THR A 120 14.38 46.15 31.21
C THR A 120 14.47 47.42 30.38
N GLU A 121 15.09 48.45 30.95
CA GLU A 121 15.37 49.71 30.29
C GLU A 121 16.33 49.49 29.12
N ALA A 122 17.31 48.59 29.27
CA ALA A 122 18.22 48.24 28.18
C ALA A 122 17.49 47.60 26.99
N LEU A 123 16.53 46.70 27.24
CA LEU A 123 15.80 45.98 26.19
C LEU A 123 14.71 46.83 25.53
N PHE A 124 13.96 47.58 26.32
CA PHE A 124 12.72 48.22 25.86
C PHE A 124 12.77 49.75 25.90
N GLY A 125 13.74 50.35 26.59
CA GLY A 125 13.80 51.79 26.86
C GLY A 125 12.66 52.28 27.73
N LEU A 126 12.06 51.40 28.53
CA LEU A 126 10.92 51.65 29.41
C LEU A 126 11.22 51.17 30.83
N ASN A 127 10.57 51.80 31.82
CA ASN A 127 10.58 51.31 33.20
C ASN A 127 9.90 49.91 33.28
N PRO A 128 10.40 48.99 34.12
CA PRO A 128 9.79 47.71 34.46
C PRO A 128 8.26 47.65 34.51
N ASP A 129 7.58 48.55 35.22
CA ASP A 129 6.12 48.49 35.40
C ASP A 129 5.38 48.66 34.07
N VAL A 130 5.87 49.56 33.22
CA VAL A 130 5.29 49.83 31.89
C VAL A 130 5.61 48.70 30.92
N ALA A 131 6.82 48.14 30.99
CA ALA A 131 7.21 47.00 30.18
C ALA A 131 6.37 45.76 30.53
N HIS A 132 6.15 45.50 31.83
CA HIS A 132 5.34 44.39 32.31
C HIS A 132 3.90 44.47 31.81
N ALA A 133 3.28 45.65 31.89
CA ALA A 133 1.91 45.87 31.40
C ALA A 133 1.76 45.65 29.87
N ARG A 134 2.85 45.68 29.11
CA ARG A 134 2.88 45.52 27.64
C ARG A 134 3.34 44.13 27.19
N LEU A 135 3.65 43.22 28.11
CA LEU A 135 4.10 41.87 27.80
C LEU A 135 3.11 40.85 28.36
N LYS A 136 2.47 40.10 27.47
CA LYS A 136 1.58 39.00 27.84
C LYS A 136 2.30 37.67 27.68
N LEU A 137 2.38 36.90 28.76
CA LEU A 137 2.95 35.55 28.73
C LEU A 137 2.11 34.65 27.80
N ILE A 138 2.78 33.94 26.90
CA ILE A 138 2.16 32.98 25.97
C ILE A 138 2.42 31.56 26.43
N GLU A 139 3.69 31.20 26.64
CA GLU A 139 4.09 29.85 27.04
C GLU A 139 5.42 29.84 27.78
N ALA A 140 5.61 28.82 28.61
CA ALA A 140 6.90 28.43 29.18
C ALA A 140 7.11 26.95 28.88
N SER A 141 8.15 26.59 28.11
CA SER A 141 8.33 25.22 27.63
C SER A 141 9.80 24.78 27.59
N PRO A 142 10.09 23.50 27.94
CA PRO A 142 11.42 22.92 27.80
C PRO A 142 11.75 22.66 26.32
N VAL A 143 13.00 22.87 25.92
CA VAL A 143 13.45 22.71 24.53
C VAL A 143 14.17 21.37 24.35
N THR A 144 13.59 20.46 23.55
CA THR A 144 14.20 19.16 23.20
C THR A 144 14.76 19.19 21.77
N THR A 145 16.10 19.26 21.66
CA THR A 145 16.98 18.92 20.51
C THR A 145 17.32 19.97 19.41
N ALA A 146 18.46 19.71 18.76
CA ALA A 146 19.18 20.38 17.65
C ALA A 146 19.63 21.85 17.82
N TRP A 147 18.77 22.80 18.18
CA TRP A 147 19.16 24.22 18.26
C TRP A 147 20.09 24.51 19.45
N ALA A 148 19.92 23.76 20.55
CA ALA A 148 20.83 23.73 21.69
C ALA A 148 22.26 23.31 21.28
N LYS A 149 22.44 22.48 20.24
CA LYS A 149 23.77 22.07 19.72
C LYS A 149 24.43 23.15 18.84
N GLN A 150 23.65 23.95 18.10
CA GLN A 150 24.18 25.04 17.26
C GLN A 150 24.60 26.28 18.06
N GLN A 151 23.95 26.58 19.18
CA GLN A 151 24.42 27.67 20.07
C GLN A 151 25.58 27.25 20.99
N THR A 152 25.75 25.95 21.25
CA THR A 152 26.81 25.42 22.13
C THR A 152 28.11 25.09 21.39
N THR A 153 28.11 24.93 20.07
CA THR A 153 29.31 24.57 19.27
C THR A 153 30.38 25.68 19.16
N ARG A 154 30.18 26.85 19.78
CA ARG A 154 31.21 27.90 19.90
C ARG A 154 31.53 28.33 21.34
N ALA A 155 30.94 27.67 22.34
CA ALA A 155 31.31 27.88 23.75
C ALA A 155 31.92 26.58 24.28
N ALA A 156 32.93 26.70 25.14
CA ALA A 156 33.71 25.57 25.65
C ALA A 156 32.93 24.57 26.55
N ASP A 157 31.59 24.69 26.68
CA ASP A 157 30.76 23.75 27.44
C ASP A 157 29.29 23.72 26.95
N PRO A 158 28.69 22.53 26.72
CA PRO A 158 27.30 22.40 26.29
C PRO A 158 26.30 22.59 27.45
N ILE A 159 25.28 23.44 27.23
CA ILE A 159 24.10 23.53 28.12
C ILE A 159 23.28 22.25 27.94
N ALA A 160 23.08 21.48 29.01
CA ALA A 160 22.40 20.19 28.97
C ALA A 160 20.88 20.30 28.75
N SER A 161 20.25 21.38 29.24
CA SER A 161 18.81 21.62 29.14
C SER A 161 18.47 23.11 29.17
N LEU A 162 17.48 23.52 28.37
CA LEU A 162 17.07 24.92 28.17
C LEU A 162 15.54 25.04 28.27
N THR A 163 15.06 26.11 28.91
CA THR A 163 13.65 26.52 28.91
C THR A 163 13.48 27.81 28.13
N HIS A 164 12.45 27.89 27.28
CA HIS A 164 11.99 29.13 26.65
C HIS A 164 10.75 29.65 27.36
N VAL A 165 10.74 30.94 27.68
CA VAL A 165 9.55 31.66 28.16
C VAL A 165 9.23 32.75 27.15
N LEU A 166 8.11 32.61 26.45
CA LEU A 166 7.69 33.45 25.33
C LEU A 166 6.62 34.45 25.78
N TYR A 167 6.84 35.71 25.42
CA TYR A 167 5.93 36.82 25.63
C TYR A 167 5.54 37.47 24.31
N GLN A 168 4.27 37.81 24.20
CA GLN A 168 3.72 38.62 23.12
C GLN A 168 3.61 40.07 23.57
N GLN A 169 4.08 41.01 22.75
CA GLN A 169 3.90 42.42 23.02
C GLN A 169 2.44 42.84 22.74
N HIS A 170 1.86 43.63 23.64
CA HIS A 170 0.54 44.25 23.52
C HIS A 170 0.62 45.76 23.78
N HIS A 171 -0.39 46.48 23.29
CA HIS A 171 -0.67 47.87 23.62
C HIS A 171 -2.18 48.01 23.84
N GLY A 172 -2.58 48.23 25.10
CA GLY A 172 -3.96 48.03 25.51
C GLY A 172 -4.38 46.57 25.28
N GLU A 173 -5.51 46.36 24.61
CA GLU A 173 -6.01 45.02 24.28
C GLU A 173 -5.38 44.42 23.02
N TRP A 174 -4.74 45.22 22.17
CA TRP A 174 -4.27 44.77 20.86
C TRP A 174 -2.84 44.24 20.88
N PRO A 175 -2.57 43.08 20.25
CA PRO A 175 -1.22 42.57 20.08
C PRO A 175 -0.45 43.37 19.03
N VAL A 176 0.86 43.47 19.22
CA VAL A 176 1.78 44.13 18.28
C VAL A 176 2.37 43.09 17.32
N PHE A 177 2.14 43.27 16.02
CA PHE A 177 2.56 42.34 14.99
C PHE A 177 4.09 42.23 14.92
N GLY A 178 4.60 41.01 15.16
CA GLY A 178 6.04 40.72 15.17
C GLY A 178 6.77 41.10 16.47
N GLY A 179 6.08 41.72 17.44
CA GLY A 179 6.65 42.09 18.73
C GLY A 179 6.64 40.91 19.71
N GLN A 180 7.79 40.23 19.84
CA GLN A 180 7.94 39.08 20.73
C GLN A 180 9.20 39.20 21.58
N VAL A 181 9.14 38.62 22.78
CA VAL A 181 10.27 38.53 23.69
C VAL A 181 10.38 37.09 24.15
N VAL A 182 11.56 36.49 24.01
CA VAL A 182 11.82 35.12 24.48
C VAL A 182 12.95 35.16 25.47
N VAL A 183 12.69 34.67 26.68
CA VAL A 183 13.71 34.46 27.71
C VAL A 183 14.17 33.00 27.62
N HIS A 184 15.48 32.81 27.46
CA HIS A 184 16.17 31.54 27.39
C HIS A 184 16.88 31.28 28.71
N LEU A 185 16.45 30.27 29.45
CA LEU A 185 17.00 29.92 30.76
C LEU A 185 17.68 28.55 30.73
N ALA A 186 18.93 28.48 31.17
CA ALA A 186 19.65 27.21 31.29
C ALA A 186 19.24 26.51 32.61
N VAL A 187 18.74 25.28 32.51
CA VAL A 187 18.30 24.50 33.68
C VAL A 187 19.52 23.99 34.44
N GLY A 188 19.52 24.16 35.76
CA GLY A 188 20.66 23.84 36.64
C GLY A 188 21.80 24.87 36.61
N ASP A 189 21.62 26.01 35.94
CA ASP A 189 22.66 27.03 35.74
C ASP A 189 22.08 28.43 35.98
N ARG A 190 22.94 29.43 36.19
CA ARG A 190 22.59 30.85 36.29
C ARG A 190 22.54 31.55 34.94
N ARG A 191 23.05 30.94 33.86
CA ARG A 191 23.09 31.56 32.53
C ARG A 191 21.69 31.79 31.97
N ALA A 192 21.42 33.03 31.58
CA ALA A 192 20.22 33.44 30.89
C ALA A 192 20.54 34.27 29.63
N ALA A 193 19.62 34.28 28.68
CA ALA A 193 19.64 35.19 27.55
C ALA A 193 18.21 35.61 27.21
N VAL A 194 18.07 36.75 26.56
CA VAL A 194 16.80 37.20 26.00
C VAL A 194 16.99 37.49 24.53
N THR A 195 16.08 37.01 23.71
CA THR A 195 15.90 37.52 22.35
C THR A 195 14.65 38.39 22.31
N SER A 196 14.74 39.51 21.60
CA SER A 196 13.66 40.49 21.56
C SER A 196 13.49 41.05 20.15
N SER A 197 12.24 41.18 19.72
CA SER A 197 11.80 41.97 18.58
C SER A 197 10.84 43.07 19.01
N TYR A 198 11.02 43.59 20.24
CA TYR A 198 10.14 44.60 20.82
C TYR A 198 10.10 45.89 19.99
N PHE A 199 8.89 46.41 19.75
CA PHE A 199 8.66 47.67 19.06
C PHE A 199 8.39 48.80 20.07
N PRO A 200 9.20 49.86 20.10
CA PRO A 200 9.05 50.95 21.07
C PRO A 200 7.91 51.89 20.69
N LEU A 201 6.68 51.46 20.96
CA LEU A 201 5.46 52.24 20.85
C LEU A 201 5.43 53.32 21.94
N THR A 202 5.06 54.55 21.58
CA THR A 202 4.69 55.57 22.56
C THR A 202 3.26 55.36 23.07
N ASP A 203 2.75 56.19 23.98
CA ASP A 203 1.35 56.15 24.42
C ASP A 203 0.38 56.73 23.36
N GLN A 204 0.52 56.25 22.11
CA GLN A 204 -0.35 56.61 20.99
C GLN A 204 -1.72 55.94 21.16
N SER A 205 -2.78 56.68 20.85
CA SER A 205 -4.15 56.17 20.77
C SER A 205 -4.50 55.74 19.36
N PHE A 206 -5.33 54.71 19.22
CA PHE A 206 -5.85 54.19 17.95
C PHE A 206 -7.38 54.16 17.98
N PHE A 207 -8.04 54.43 16.85
CA PHE A 207 -9.50 54.50 16.75
C PHE A 207 -10.07 53.61 15.63
N LEU A 208 -11.03 52.75 15.93
CA LEU A 208 -11.66 51.94 14.88
C LEU A 208 -12.61 52.78 14.03
N GLN A 209 -12.30 52.99 12.74
CA GLN A 209 -13.17 53.70 11.78
C GLN A 209 -13.63 52.83 10.61
N VAL A 210 -12.85 51.80 10.27
CA VAL A 210 -13.16 50.81 9.23
C VAL A 210 -13.65 49.54 9.91
N ASP A 211 -14.80 49.02 9.48
CA ASP A 211 -15.32 47.73 9.99
C ASP A 211 -14.77 46.52 9.20
N GLU A 212 -15.06 45.30 9.67
CA GLU A 212 -14.58 44.06 9.06
C GLU A 212 -15.01 43.91 7.59
N ALA A 213 -16.25 44.29 7.25
CA ALA A 213 -16.78 44.16 5.90
C ALA A 213 -16.12 45.16 4.95
N GLN A 214 -15.92 46.40 5.42
CA GLN A 214 -15.20 47.43 4.69
C GLN A 214 -13.73 47.03 4.47
N ALA A 215 -13.07 46.46 5.48
CA ALA A 215 -11.70 45.98 5.35
C ALA A 215 -11.56 44.86 4.29
N ILE A 216 -12.50 43.91 4.27
CA ILE A 216 -12.53 42.84 3.25
C ILE A 216 -12.68 43.43 1.84
N ALA A 217 -13.64 44.34 1.65
CA ALA A 217 -13.88 44.97 0.34
C ALA A 217 -12.65 45.76 -0.15
N LEU A 218 -11.97 46.48 0.76
CA LEU A 218 -10.73 47.20 0.45
C LEU A 218 -9.59 46.24 0.06
N ALA A 219 -9.47 45.10 0.74
CA ALA A 219 -8.46 44.09 0.44
C ALA A 219 -8.69 43.41 -0.92
N GLN A 220 -9.93 43.06 -1.25
CA GLN A 220 -10.30 42.50 -2.56
C GLN A 220 -9.96 43.48 -3.69
N LYS A 221 -10.33 44.75 -3.52
CA LYS A 221 -10.02 45.82 -4.48
C LYS A 221 -8.51 46.00 -4.65
N ALA A 222 -7.75 45.97 -3.56
CA ALA A 222 -6.30 46.12 -3.58
C ALA A 222 -5.61 44.95 -4.31
N LEU A 223 -6.05 43.70 -4.08
CA LEU A 223 -5.51 42.53 -4.76
C LEU A 223 -5.83 42.55 -6.25
N ALA A 224 -7.05 42.91 -6.63
CA ALA A 224 -7.45 43.03 -8.04
C ALA A 224 -6.60 44.08 -8.79
N GLN A 225 -6.33 45.22 -8.15
CA GLN A 225 -5.45 46.25 -8.71
C GLN A 225 -3.99 45.79 -8.81
N PHE A 226 -3.50 45.08 -7.80
CA PHE A 226 -2.14 44.52 -7.78
C PHE A 226 -1.92 43.49 -8.90
N ALA A 227 -2.87 42.57 -9.09
CA ALA A 227 -2.82 41.58 -10.16
C ALA A 227 -2.77 42.24 -11.56
N ARG A 228 -3.62 43.24 -11.81
CA ARG A 228 -3.62 43.99 -13.08
C ARG A 228 -2.30 44.70 -13.39
N LEU A 229 -1.59 45.16 -12.37
CA LEU A 229 -0.34 45.92 -12.51
C LEU A 229 0.93 45.05 -12.59
N HIS A 230 0.89 43.77 -12.23
CA HIS A 230 2.11 42.94 -12.10
C HIS A 230 2.12 41.70 -13.02
N VAL A 231 1.02 41.39 -13.72
CA VAL A 231 0.96 40.34 -14.77
C VAL A 231 1.69 40.74 -16.07
N THR A 232 2.13 41.99 -16.23
CA THR A 232 2.87 42.48 -17.42
C THR A 232 4.39 42.29 -17.39
N THR A 233 4.97 41.63 -16.37
CA THR A 233 6.43 41.42 -16.32
C THR A 233 6.79 39.99 -16.73
N VAL A 234 7.28 39.84 -17.97
CA VAL A 234 7.78 38.59 -18.56
C VAL A 234 8.88 37.98 -17.67
N LEU A 235 8.65 36.78 -17.14
CA LEU A 235 9.71 35.96 -16.54
C LEU A 235 10.29 35.02 -17.61
N HIS A 236 11.55 35.22 -17.96
CA HIS A 236 12.30 34.28 -18.79
C HIS A 236 12.85 33.14 -17.91
N GLY A 237 12.43 31.90 -18.20
CA GLY A 237 13.04 30.70 -17.62
C GLY A 237 14.41 30.36 -18.26
N PRO A 238 15.19 29.43 -17.68
CA PRO A 238 16.57 29.12 -18.09
C PRO A 238 16.74 28.56 -19.51
N ALA A 239 15.64 28.33 -20.24
CA ALA A 239 15.63 27.71 -21.56
C ALA A 239 14.73 28.45 -22.60
N GLY A 240 14.31 29.69 -22.34
CA GLY A 240 13.62 30.50 -23.35
C GLY A 240 12.22 30.02 -23.77
N GLN A 241 11.54 29.19 -22.98
CA GLN A 241 10.11 28.94 -23.18
C GLN A 241 9.27 30.10 -22.61
N GLU A 242 8.38 30.65 -23.44
CA GLU A 242 7.28 31.50 -22.99
C GLU A 242 6.27 30.65 -22.20
N LEU A 243 6.08 30.96 -20.92
CA LEU A 243 4.96 30.43 -20.15
C LEU A 243 3.68 31.15 -20.60
N ARG A 244 2.65 30.37 -20.95
CA ARG A 244 1.33 30.89 -21.34
C ARG A 244 0.80 31.88 -20.30
N GLU A 245 0.41 33.06 -20.77
CA GLU A 245 -0.29 34.08 -20.00
C GLU A 245 -1.60 33.52 -19.43
N VAL A 246 -1.81 33.69 -18.13
CA VAL A 246 -3.16 33.69 -17.56
C VAL A 246 -3.71 35.10 -17.79
N PRO A 247 -4.84 35.28 -18.51
CA PRO A 247 -5.40 36.60 -18.75
C PRO A 247 -5.70 37.31 -17.42
N ALA A 248 -5.34 38.58 -17.28
CA ALA A 248 -5.68 39.39 -16.11
C ALA A 248 -7.20 39.46 -15.83
N ASP A 249 -8.01 39.10 -16.83
CA ASP A 249 -9.47 39.05 -16.78
C ASP A 249 -10.05 37.82 -16.06
N SER A 250 -9.22 36.81 -15.69
CA SER A 250 -9.68 35.61 -14.96
C SER A 250 -9.46 35.66 -13.44
N MET A 251 -8.90 36.74 -12.90
CA MET A 251 -8.80 36.96 -11.46
C MET A 251 -9.87 37.98 -11.04
N ASP A 252 -11.00 37.51 -10.53
CA ASP A 252 -11.93 38.36 -9.77
C ASP A 252 -11.88 38.03 -8.26
N PRO A 253 -11.01 38.71 -7.49
CA PRO A 253 -10.95 38.54 -6.04
C PRO A 253 -12.25 38.88 -5.30
N ALA A 254 -13.24 39.51 -5.95
CA ALA A 254 -14.53 39.80 -5.34
C ALA A 254 -15.32 38.52 -5.02
N GLU A 255 -15.10 37.44 -5.78
CA GLU A 255 -15.78 36.15 -5.61
C GLU A 255 -14.98 35.15 -4.77
N TRP A 256 -13.76 35.51 -4.36
CA TRP A 256 -12.88 34.63 -3.62
C TRP A 256 -13.33 34.48 -2.16
N PRO A 257 -13.24 33.28 -1.55
CA PRO A 257 -13.42 33.14 -0.12
C PRO A 257 -12.45 34.05 0.64
N THR A 258 -12.98 34.86 1.55
CA THR A 258 -12.19 35.82 2.35
C THR A 258 -12.41 35.65 3.83
N ALA A 259 -11.36 35.86 4.62
CA ALA A 259 -11.47 35.87 6.08
C ALA A 259 -10.55 36.93 6.72
N ILE A 260 -10.99 37.47 7.86
CA ILE A 260 -10.10 38.16 8.79
C ILE A 260 -9.32 37.10 9.56
N VAL A 261 -8.00 37.10 9.41
CA VAL A 261 -7.12 36.17 10.10
C VAL A 261 -6.69 36.79 11.43
N PRO A 262 -7.08 36.21 12.58
CA PRO A 262 -6.67 36.75 13.86
C PRO A 262 -5.16 36.60 14.09
N TYR A 263 -4.57 37.57 14.77
CA TYR A 263 -3.19 37.55 15.26
C TYR A 263 -3.20 37.56 16.78
N ALA A 264 -2.52 36.58 17.40
CA ALA A 264 -2.48 36.39 18.86
C ALA A 264 -3.87 36.48 19.54
N GLY A 265 -4.89 35.89 18.92
CA GLY A 265 -6.26 35.84 19.44
C GLY A 265 -7.11 37.10 19.19
N SER A 266 -6.56 38.13 18.52
CA SER A 266 -7.27 39.36 18.17
C SER A 266 -7.45 39.50 16.67
N LYS A 267 -8.62 39.98 16.22
CA LYS A 267 -8.87 40.31 14.80
C LYS A 267 -8.11 41.55 14.32
N LEU A 268 -7.70 42.40 15.26
CA LEU A 268 -6.93 43.61 15.04
C LEU A 268 -5.56 43.49 15.70
N ALA A 269 -4.53 44.00 15.03
CA ALA A 269 -3.19 44.08 15.59
C ALA A 269 -2.55 45.42 15.26
N ILE A 270 -1.62 45.87 16.10
CA ILE A 270 -0.79 47.02 15.77
C ILE A 270 0.29 46.56 14.81
N PHE A 271 0.28 47.12 13.60
CA PHE A 271 1.19 46.81 12.52
C PHE A 271 2.19 47.96 12.32
N PRO A 272 3.49 47.74 12.60
CA PRO A 272 4.54 48.71 12.29
C PRO A 272 4.78 48.76 10.77
N PHE A 273 4.52 49.90 10.14
CA PHE A 273 4.67 50.07 8.69
C PHE A 273 5.19 51.46 8.34
N ALA A 274 6.18 51.53 7.43
CA ALA A 274 6.74 52.77 6.90
C ALA A 274 7.15 53.83 7.95
N GLY A 275 7.58 53.42 9.14
CA GLY A 275 8.00 54.33 10.22
C GLY A 275 6.87 54.78 11.17
N ALA A 276 5.64 54.30 10.98
CA ALA A 276 4.49 54.57 11.83
C ALA A 276 3.87 53.26 12.36
N TYR A 277 2.93 53.40 13.29
CA TYR A 277 2.14 52.30 13.83
C TYR A 277 0.69 52.47 13.41
N HIS A 278 0.09 51.39 12.93
CA HIS A 278 -1.28 51.36 12.44
C HIS A 278 -2.05 50.27 13.17
N LEU A 279 -3.28 50.53 13.57
CA LEU A 279 -4.20 49.45 13.93
C LEU A 279 -4.69 48.81 12.64
N ALA A 280 -4.55 47.51 12.46
CA ALA A 280 -4.81 46.88 11.16
C ALA A 280 -5.54 45.54 11.23
N TYR A 281 -6.37 45.30 10.21
CA TYR A 281 -6.90 43.99 9.87
C TYR A 281 -5.90 43.22 8.99
N GLN A 282 -5.80 41.92 9.24
CA GLN A 282 -5.14 40.98 8.34
C GLN A 282 -6.22 40.24 7.55
N VAL A 283 -6.38 40.59 6.28
CA VAL A 283 -7.36 39.95 5.38
C VAL A 283 -6.65 38.90 4.53
N GLU A 284 -7.21 37.70 4.49
CA GLU A 284 -6.74 36.62 3.61
C GLU A 284 -7.80 36.31 2.55
N LEU A 285 -7.36 36.21 1.30
CA LEU A 285 -8.17 35.90 0.13
C LEU A 285 -7.68 34.59 -0.48
N LEU A 286 -8.57 33.62 -0.62
CA LEU A 286 -8.25 32.28 -1.11
C LEU A 286 -8.61 32.20 -2.59
N GLN A 287 -7.65 31.81 -3.43
CA GLN A 287 -7.96 31.52 -4.82
C GLN A 287 -8.90 30.29 -4.90
N PRO A 288 -9.84 30.22 -5.86
CA PRO A 288 -10.79 29.11 -5.95
C PRO A 288 -10.17 27.72 -6.15
N ASP A 289 -8.93 27.65 -6.64
CA ASP A 289 -8.15 26.41 -6.76
C ASP A 289 -7.36 26.06 -5.48
N PHE A 290 -7.41 26.95 -4.47
CA PHE A 290 -6.73 26.90 -3.17
C PHE A 290 -5.22 26.63 -3.22
N GLY A 291 -4.60 26.65 -4.41
CA GLY A 291 -3.15 26.49 -4.57
C GLY A 291 -2.35 27.70 -4.07
N THR A 292 -3.04 28.82 -3.84
CA THR A 292 -2.48 30.09 -3.42
C THR A 292 -3.45 30.86 -2.51
N ALA A 293 -2.98 31.31 -1.36
CA ALA A 293 -3.66 32.32 -0.55
C ALA A 293 -2.95 33.66 -0.69
N TRP A 294 -3.69 34.77 -0.63
CA TRP A 294 -3.15 36.12 -0.66
C TRP A 294 -3.49 36.86 0.62
N ARG A 295 -2.48 37.48 1.23
CA ARG A 295 -2.63 38.25 2.47
C ARG A 295 -2.47 39.73 2.20
N VAL A 296 -3.42 40.53 2.70
CA VAL A 296 -3.48 41.98 2.60
C VAL A 296 -3.70 42.57 3.99
N PHE A 297 -2.94 43.59 4.36
CA PHE A 297 -3.14 44.33 5.60
C PHE A 297 -3.88 45.64 5.31
N VAL A 298 -4.95 45.90 6.06
CA VAL A 298 -5.80 47.08 5.90
C VAL A 298 -5.80 47.87 7.21
N ASP A 299 -5.42 49.14 7.15
CA ASP A 299 -5.47 50.06 8.27
C ASP A 299 -6.93 50.27 8.71
N ALA A 300 -7.20 50.01 9.99
CA ALA A 300 -8.51 50.07 10.61
C ALA A 300 -8.94 51.52 10.95
N GLU A 301 -8.00 52.48 10.93
CA GLU A 301 -8.26 53.92 11.10
C GLU A 301 -8.51 54.62 9.76
N SER A 302 -7.69 54.32 8.75
CA SER A 302 -7.69 55.09 7.50
C SER A 302 -8.23 54.33 6.29
N GLY A 303 -8.34 53.00 6.36
CA GLY A 303 -8.62 52.13 5.21
C GLY A 303 -7.44 51.97 4.24
N ALA A 304 -6.27 52.52 4.58
CA ALA A 304 -5.08 52.40 3.75
C ALA A 304 -4.58 50.95 3.67
N ILE A 305 -4.03 50.57 2.51
CA ILE A 305 -3.41 49.25 2.32
C ILE A 305 -1.95 49.31 2.80
N LEU A 306 -1.61 48.48 3.78
CA LEU A 306 -0.31 48.48 4.44
C LEU A 306 0.61 47.45 3.77
N GLY A 307 1.34 47.92 2.75
CA GLY A 307 2.30 47.11 1.99
C GLY A 307 1.69 46.41 0.77
N ARG A 308 2.46 45.52 0.14
CA ARG A 308 2.00 44.77 -1.03
C ARG A 308 1.21 43.52 -0.61
N PRO A 309 0.14 43.16 -1.35
CA PRO A 309 -0.45 41.83 -1.24
C PRO A 309 0.62 40.75 -1.38
N ARG A 310 0.62 39.77 -0.48
CA ARG A 310 1.60 38.68 -0.47
C ARG A 310 0.95 37.36 -0.76
N ASN A 311 1.54 36.61 -1.69
CA ASN A 311 1.26 35.20 -1.86
C ASN A 311 1.78 34.45 -0.63
N THR A 312 0.86 33.78 0.06
CA THR A 312 1.12 32.80 1.12
C THR A 312 0.70 31.44 0.57
N ALA A 313 1.62 30.72 -0.07
CA ALA A 313 1.38 29.32 -0.43
C ALA A 313 1.08 28.54 0.86
N ARG A 314 -0.12 27.97 1.00
CA ARG A 314 -0.44 27.02 2.06
C ARG A 314 -0.05 25.63 1.55
N GLN A 315 1.20 25.25 1.82
CA GLN A 315 1.66 23.90 1.57
C GLN A 315 1.51 23.09 2.85
N ALA A 316 0.66 22.07 2.81
CA ALA A 316 0.59 21.09 3.88
C ALA A 316 1.82 20.16 3.80
N HIS A 317 2.34 19.78 4.97
CA HIS A 317 3.46 18.86 5.08
C HIS A 317 2.97 17.42 5.20
N TYR A 318 3.75 16.48 4.70
CA TYR A 318 3.50 15.04 4.82
C TYR A 318 4.83 14.26 4.76
N PHE A 319 4.83 12.98 5.16
CA PHE A 319 6.00 12.11 5.12
C PHE A 319 6.11 11.40 3.77
N ALA A 320 7.01 11.83 2.88
CA ALA A 320 7.07 11.25 1.54
C ALA A 320 7.58 9.81 1.50
N THR A 321 8.33 9.39 2.53
CA THR A 321 8.91 8.04 2.64
C THR A 321 8.85 7.56 4.09
N ALA A 322 8.93 6.24 4.29
CA ALA A 322 9.08 5.67 5.62
C ALA A 322 10.38 6.13 6.31
N ALA A 323 11.44 6.43 5.56
CA ALA A 323 12.66 7.03 6.10
C ALA A 323 12.42 8.41 6.74
N GLU A 324 11.62 9.28 6.10
CA GLU A 324 11.26 10.60 6.65
C GLU A 324 10.38 10.46 7.90
N ALA A 325 9.41 9.54 7.87
CA ALA A 325 8.53 9.23 9.01
C ALA A 325 9.32 8.69 10.20
N LEU A 326 10.30 7.81 9.96
CA LEU A 326 11.21 7.30 10.99
C LEU A 326 12.05 8.43 11.60
N ALA A 327 12.54 9.34 10.77
CA ALA A 327 13.30 10.51 11.21
C ALA A 327 12.45 11.57 11.92
N GLY A 328 11.12 11.50 11.83
CA GLY A 328 10.20 12.49 12.37
C GLY A 328 10.34 13.87 11.70
N ALA A 329 10.79 13.91 10.45
CA ALA A 329 11.08 15.14 9.72
C ALA A 329 10.38 15.14 8.34
N PRO A 330 9.09 15.52 8.24
CA PRO A 330 8.38 15.53 6.97
C PRO A 330 8.98 16.57 6.03
N GLN A 331 9.44 16.14 4.85
CA GLN A 331 9.98 17.03 3.81
C GLN A 331 9.01 17.19 2.64
N GLY A 332 8.04 16.29 2.50
CA GLY A 332 6.99 16.38 1.51
C GLY A 332 6.12 17.61 1.72
N THR A 333 5.84 18.33 0.64
CA THR A 333 4.89 19.44 0.64
C THR A 333 3.87 19.30 -0.49
N ILE A 334 2.62 19.66 -0.22
CA ILE A 334 1.54 19.61 -1.20
C ILE A 334 0.57 20.77 -0.97
N ALA A 335 0.05 21.35 -2.05
CA ALA A 335 -1.02 22.33 -1.98
C ALA A 335 -2.37 21.61 -1.94
N LEU A 336 -3.19 21.87 -0.92
CA LEU A 336 -4.48 21.20 -0.72
C LEU A 336 -5.62 22.21 -0.59
N ALA A 337 -6.68 21.97 -1.34
CA ALA A 337 -7.96 22.69 -1.29
C ALA A 337 -8.98 22.06 -0.34
N GLY A 338 -8.76 20.80 0.01
CA GLY A 338 -9.72 19.91 0.62
C GLY A 338 -9.14 18.50 0.59
N ASN A 339 -10.03 17.51 0.74
CA ASN A 339 -9.63 16.11 0.73
C ASN A 339 -9.08 15.68 -0.64
N PRO A 340 -7.78 15.32 -0.79
CA PRO A 340 -7.20 14.91 -2.06
C PRO A 340 -7.71 13.56 -2.58
N CYS A 341 -8.40 12.76 -1.76
CA CYS A 341 -8.99 11.48 -2.15
C CYS A 341 -10.53 11.50 -2.14
N ALA A 342 -11.14 12.69 -2.25
CA ALA A 342 -12.59 12.88 -2.13
C ALA A 342 -13.43 12.06 -3.12
N ASP A 343 -12.87 11.68 -4.27
CA ASP A 343 -13.57 10.92 -5.31
C ASP A 343 -13.97 9.51 -4.84
N PHE A 344 -13.22 8.92 -3.92
CA PHE A 344 -13.45 7.53 -3.47
C PHE A 344 -13.50 7.35 -1.95
N MET A 345 -12.92 8.28 -1.17
CA MET A 345 -12.79 8.14 0.27
C MET A 345 -13.02 9.45 1.03
N GLU A 346 -13.95 9.43 1.97
CA GLU A 346 -14.12 10.47 3.00
C GLU A 346 -13.07 10.29 4.11
N VAL A 347 -12.61 11.38 4.73
CA VAL A 347 -11.62 11.35 5.82
C VAL A 347 -12.13 12.18 6.99
N GLY A 348 -12.17 11.56 8.18
CA GLY A 348 -12.63 12.18 9.42
C GLY A 348 -11.67 11.96 10.59
N ILE A 349 -11.67 12.88 11.54
CA ILE A 349 -10.92 12.78 12.79
C ILE A 349 -11.83 12.17 13.87
N TYR A 350 -11.37 11.07 14.44
CA TYR A 350 -12.07 10.22 15.40
C TYR A 350 -12.09 10.86 16.79
N HIS A 351 -13.28 11.21 17.28
CA HIS A 351 -13.47 11.68 18.67
C HIS A 351 -14.08 10.61 19.58
N ASP A 352 -15.01 9.80 19.07
CA ASP A 352 -15.71 8.74 19.80
C ASP A 352 -16.08 7.54 18.93
N ASN A 353 -16.84 6.57 19.45
CA ASN A 353 -17.19 5.34 18.72
C ASN A 353 -18.26 5.52 17.62
N ASP A 354 -18.92 6.68 17.53
CA ASP A 354 -19.96 6.95 16.53
C ASP A 354 -19.36 7.67 15.30
N PRO A 355 -19.36 7.04 14.10
CA PRO A 355 -18.85 7.67 12.88
C PRO A 355 -19.55 8.98 12.52
N ALA A 356 -20.79 9.20 12.98
CA ALA A 356 -21.52 10.45 12.73
C ALA A 356 -20.92 11.66 13.46
N HIS A 357 -20.02 11.44 14.42
CA HIS A 357 -19.37 12.49 15.21
C HIS A 357 -17.95 12.83 14.77
N ASP A 358 -17.45 12.22 13.70
CA ASP A 358 -16.13 12.57 13.16
C ASP A 358 -16.12 14.02 12.66
N SER A 359 -15.09 14.77 13.04
CA SER A 359 -14.89 16.12 12.50
C SER A 359 -14.05 16.09 11.24
N ALA A 360 -14.41 16.90 10.25
CA ALA A 360 -13.58 17.08 9.06
C ALA A 360 -12.19 17.64 9.44
N PRO A 361 -11.10 17.10 8.86
CA PRO A 361 -9.77 17.66 9.03
C PRO A 361 -9.68 19.10 8.54
N ASN A 362 -8.85 19.90 9.20
CA ASN A 362 -8.45 21.19 8.66
C ASN A 362 -7.43 20.97 7.53
N TRP A 363 -7.92 20.84 6.30
CA TRP A 363 -7.11 20.64 5.09
C TRP A 363 -6.10 21.76 4.81
N ALA A 364 -6.25 22.91 5.47
CA ALA A 364 -5.34 24.05 5.38
C ALA A 364 -4.34 24.11 6.56
N SER A 365 -4.24 23.03 7.36
CA SER A 365 -3.29 22.89 8.46
C SER A 365 -1.86 22.71 7.93
N ASN A 366 -0.94 23.50 8.48
CA ASN A 366 0.51 23.35 8.25
C ASN A 366 1.22 22.82 9.50
N LEU A 367 0.46 22.26 10.45
CA LEU A 367 1.05 21.63 11.64
C LEU A 367 1.83 20.39 11.21
N LEU A 368 2.96 20.14 11.89
CA LEU A 368 3.81 18.97 11.64
C LEU A 368 3.48 17.79 12.56
N ALA A 369 2.38 17.89 13.32
CA ALA A 369 1.93 16.90 14.28
C ALA A 369 0.45 17.13 14.63
N GLY A 370 -0.20 16.08 15.15
CA GLY A 370 -1.60 16.12 15.56
C GLY A 370 -2.54 15.52 14.51
N PRO A 371 -3.84 15.42 14.85
CA PRO A 371 -4.80 14.65 14.07
C PRO A 371 -5.02 15.21 12.66
N ASP A 372 -4.97 16.53 12.47
CA ASP A 372 -5.05 17.15 11.13
C ASP A 372 -3.87 16.74 10.24
N PHE A 373 -2.66 16.71 10.79
CA PHE A 373 -1.46 16.32 10.05
C PHE A 373 -1.52 14.84 9.66
N GLU A 374 -1.91 13.97 10.59
CA GLU A 374 -2.09 12.53 10.31
C GLU A 374 -3.15 12.31 9.23
N ALA A 375 -4.28 13.02 9.29
CA ALA A 375 -5.33 12.92 8.29
C ALA A 375 -4.89 13.40 6.90
N ILE A 376 -4.12 14.49 6.84
CA ILE A 376 -3.50 14.96 5.60
C ILE A 376 -2.53 13.92 5.05
N ASN A 377 -1.65 13.37 5.90
CA ASN A 377 -0.68 12.35 5.50
C ASN A 377 -1.39 11.13 4.89
N VAL A 378 -2.40 10.59 5.59
CA VAL A 378 -3.21 9.47 5.11
C VAL A 378 -3.88 9.79 3.77
N ALA A 379 -4.55 10.93 3.66
CA ALA A 379 -5.29 11.29 2.43
C ALA A 379 -4.37 11.44 1.21
N VAL A 380 -3.18 12.04 1.39
CA VAL A 380 -2.19 12.21 0.31
C VAL A 380 -1.69 10.86 -0.18
N HIS A 381 -1.36 9.94 0.72
CA HIS A 381 -0.89 8.60 0.34
C HIS A 381 -2.03 7.75 -0.25
N ALA A 382 -3.24 7.83 0.30
CA ALA A 382 -4.40 7.12 -0.25
C ALA A 382 -4.71 7.57 -1.69
N GLY A 383 -4.74 8.88 -1.96
CA GLY A 383 -4.96 9.42 -3.30
C GLY A 383 -3.90 8.94 -4.30
N ARG A 384 -2.63 8.93 -3.89
CA ARG A 384 -1.51 8.45 -4.71
C ARG A 384 -1.61 6.97 -5.07
N LEU A 385 -2.00 6.12 -4.12
CA LEU A 385 -2.21 4.69 -4.38
C LEU A 385 -3.42 4.46 -5.28
N TYR A 386 -4.50 5.22 -5.06
CA TYR A 386 -5.68 5.18 -5.93
C TYR A 386 -5.34 5.56 -7.37
N ASP A 387 -4.61 6.65 -7.60
CA ASP A 387 -4.17 7.05 -8.93
C ASP A 387 -3.33 5.96 -9.60
N HIS A 388 -2.47 5.27 -8.82
CA HIS A 388 -1.69 4.13 -9.30
C HIS A 388 -2.58 2.96 -9.74
N PHE A 389 -3.60 2.60 -8.95
CA PHE A 389 -4.57 1.56 -9.31
C PHE A 389 -5.34 1.94 -10.58
N VAL A 390 -5.86 3.16 -10.66
CA VAL A 390 -6.59 3.67 -11.83
C VAL A 390 -5.73 3.63 -13.09
N ALA A 391 -4.42 3.94 -12.98
CA ALA A 391 -3.50 3.88 -14.12
C ALA A 391 -3.24 2.46 -14.63
N MET A 392 -3.36 1.44 -13.77
CA MET A 392 -3.13 0.03 -14.14
C MET A 392 -4.37 -0.67 -14.69
N LEU A 393 -5.56 -0.25 -14.25
CA LEU A 393 -6.83 -0.87 -14.59
C LEU A 393 -7.42 -0.32 -15.90
N ASP A 394 -8.30 -1.09 -16.55
CA ASP A 394 -9.12 -0.56 -17.63
C ASP A 394 -10.19 0.41 -17.09
N PRO A 395 -10.71 1.35 -17.91
CA PRO A 395 -11.66 2.36 -17.43
C PRO A 395 -12.95 1.81 -16.81
N ALA A 396 -13.45 0.66 -17.26
CA ALA A 396 -14.67 0.08 -16.70
C ALA A 396 -14.40 -0.49 -15.30
N THR A 397 -13.28 -1.17 -15.10
CA THR A 397 -12.87 -1.69 -13.80
C THR A 397 -12.50 -0.56 -12.83
N ALA A 398 -11.76 0.44 -13.29
CA ALA A 398 -11.38 1.61 -12.47
C ALA A 398 -12.60 2.35 -11.90
N SER A 399 -13.71 2.41 -12.64
CA SER A 399 -14.96 3.05 -12.18
C SER A 399 -15.58 2.39 -10.94
N LYS A 400 -15.24 1.13 -10.64
CA LYS A 400 -15.70 0.44 -9.42
C LYS A 400 -15.06 1.00 -8.15
N LEU A 401 -13.93 1.70 -8.25
CA LEU A 401 -13.17 2.17 -7.10
C LEU A 401 -13.78 3.40 -6.42
N THR A 402 -14.74 4.10 -7.02
CA THR A 402 -15.31 5.33 -6.44
C THR A 402 -16.65 5.11 -5.73
N ALA A 403 -17.40 4.09 -6.13
CA ALA A 403 -18.77 3.87 -5.67
C ALA A 403 -19.19 2.40 -5.73
N TYR A 404 -20.09 1.98 -4.82
CA TYR A 404 -20.71 0.65 -4.84
C TYR A 404 -22.19 0.71 -4.43
N ARG A 405 -22.93 -0.38 -4.66
CA ARG A 405 -24.35 -0.47 -4.26
C ARG A 405 -24.49 -1.11 -2.89
N HIS A 406 -25.17 -0.43 -1.96
CA HIS A 406 -25.54 -0.94 -0.65
C HIS A 406 -27.05 -0.76 -0.43
N ALA A 407 -27.75 -1.85 -0.12
CA ALA A 407 -29.21 -1.88 0.05
C ALA A 407 -29.99 -1.19 -1.10
N GLY A 408 -29.48 -1.32 -2.34
CA GLY A 408 -30.06 -0.72 -3.55
C GLY A 408 -29.65 0.73 -3.84
N ALA A 409 -29.08 1.44 -2.87
CA ALA A 409 -28.55 2.80 -3.06
C ALA A 409 -27.11 2.78 -3.57
N LEU A 410 -26.74 3.74 -4.43
CA LEU A 410 -25.35 3.96 -4.83
C LEU A 410 -24.66 4.81 -3.76
N ILE A 411 -23.57 4.29 -3.18
CA ILE A 411 -22.78 4.98 -2.17
C ILE A 411 -21.53 5.55 -2.83
N SER A 412 -21.33 6.86 -2.68
CA SER A 412 -20.16 7.61 -3.17
C SER A 412 -19.89 8.79 -2.21
N PRO A 413 -18.65 9.03 -1.78
CA PRO A 413 -17.51 8.11 -1.85
C PRO A 413 -17.82 6.78 -1.16
N ALA A 414 -17.22 5.70 -1.66
CA ALA A 414 -17.47 4.35 -1.18
C ALA A 414 -16.85 4.06 0.21
N LEU A 415 -15.76 4.75 0.53
CA LEU A 415 -14.95 4.52 1.73
C LEU A 415 -15.02 5.69 2.70
N HIS A 416 -14.76 5.41 3.97
CA HIS A 416 -14.57 6.39 5.04
C HIS A 416 -13.34 6.01 5.88
N ALA A 417 -12.36 6.91 6.00
CA ALA A 417 -11.19 6.73 6.85
C ALA A 417 -11.32 7.55 8.14
N ARG A 418 -11.10 6.91 9.29
CA ARG A 418 -11.09 7.56 10.61
C ARG A 418 -9.68 7.61 11.17
N ILE A 419 -9.27 8.79 11.63
CA ILE A 419 -7.89 9.09 12.04
C ILE A 419 -7.84 9.46 13.52
N ALA A 420 -6.72 9.16 14.17
CA ALA A 420 -6.33 9.67 15.49
C ALA A 420 -7.14 9.14 16.70
N ARG A 421 -7.53 7.87 16.68
CA ARG A 421 -8.02 7.17 17.88
C ARG A 421 -6.84 6.91 18.84
N PRO A 422 -6.77 7.55 20.03
CA PRO A 422 -5.71 7.25 20.99
C PRO A 422 -5.99 5.88 21.61
N ALA A 423 -5.03 4.97 21.51
CA ALA A 423 -5.15 3.62 22.06
C ALA A 423 -3.86 3.15 22.70
N VAL A 424 -3.95 2.06 23.46
CA VAL A 424 -2.79 1.30 23.96
C VAL A 424 -2.55 0.04 23.11
N GLN A 425 -3.61 -0.49 22.48
CA GLN A 425 -3.55 -1.68 21.63
C GLN A 425 -3.57 -1.27 20.15
N PHE A 426 -2.77 -1.94 19.34
CA PHE A 426 -2.72 -1.77 17.90
C PHE A 426 -4.00 -2.35 17.26
N ASP A 427 -4.71 -1.51 16.51
CA ASP A 427 -5.99 -1.76 15.84
C ASP A 427 -6.11 -0.79 14.66
N VAL A 428 -5.19 -0.96 13.70
CA VAL A 428 -5.27 -0.40 12.35
C VAL A 428 -5.90 -1.48 11.48
N SER A 429 -6.97 -1.14 10.75
CA SER A 429 -7.72 -2.12 10.00
C SER A 429 -8.64 -1.52 8.95
N PHE A 430 -8.84 -2.27 7.87
CA PHE A 430 -10.00 -2.14 6.99
C PHE A 430 -11.15 -3.04 7.46
N SER A 431 -12.35 -2.48 7.59
CA SER A 431 -13.56 -3.18 7.98
C SER A 431 -14.63 -3.09 6.89
N PRO A 432 -14.95 -4.22 6.22
CA PRO A 432 -16.03 -4.29 5.25
C PRO A 432 -17.41 -4.53 5.88
N ALA A 433 -17.58 -4.36 7.19
CA ALA A 433 -18.77 -4.80 7.94
C ALA A 433 -20.10 -4.53 7.23
N ALA A 434 -21.00 -5.53 7.26
CA ALA A 434 -22.22 -5.54 6.47
C ALA A 434 -23.18 -4.41 6.86
N GLY A 435 -23.16 -4.00 8.14
CA GLY A 435 -23.95 -2.89 8.66
C GLY A 435 -23.47 -1.49 8.26
N LEU A 436 -22.30 -1.37 7.62
CA LEU A 436 -21.72 -0.09 7.23
C LEU A 436 -22.06 0.24 5.77
N ALA A 437 -22.73 1.37 5.57
CA ALA A 437 -23.06 1.90 4.25
C ALA A 437 -21.82 2.42 3.49
N ARG A 438 -20.82 2.96 4.20
CA ARG A 438 -19.47 3.23 3.67
C ARG A 438 -18.50 2.30 4.38
N LYS A 439 -17.60 1.65 3.65
CA LYS A 439 -16.63 0.75 4.27
C LYS A 439 -15.55 1.54 5.01
N LEU A 440 -15.14 1.04 6.16
CA LEU A 440 -14.40 1.80 7.15
C LEU A 440 -12.92 1.43 7.12
N ILE A 441 -12.03 2.42 7.10
CA ILE A 441 -10.60 2.24 7.37
C ILE A 441 -10.26 2.98 8.66
N THR A 442 -9.59 2.32 9.60
CA THR A 442 -9.19 2.92 10.88
C THR A 442 -7.68 3.09 10.93
N PHE A 443 -7.22 4.33 11.12
CA PHE A 443 -5.83 4.66 11.40
C PHE A 443 -5.68 5.20 12.83
N GLN A 444 -4.82 4.57 13.62
CA GLN A 444 -4.58 4.94 15.01
C GLN A 444 -3.42 5.91 15.18
N THR A 445 -3.49 6.70 16.25
CA THR A 445 -2.37 7.48 16.77
C THR A 445 -1.87 6.87 18.08
N ASP A 446 -0.60 7.07 18.39
CA ASP A 446 -0.02 6.62 19.65
C ASP A 446 0.13 7.78 20.65
N ASN A 447 0.24 7.45 21.93
CA ASN A 447 0.52 8.41 23.00
C ASN A 447 2.05 8.62 23.21
N ARG A 448 2.85 8.41 22.17
CA ARG A 448 4.33 8.39 22.15
C ARG A 448 4.99 7.26 22.96
N ASN A 449 4.22 6.31 23.49
CA ASN A 449 4.76 5.11 24.14
C ASN A 449 4.65 3.83 23.29
N GLY A 450 4.19 3.97 22.03
CA GLY A 450 3.91 2.88 21.10
C GLY A 450 2.61 2.14 21.42
N LEU A 451 1.99 1.59 20.37
CA LEU A 451 0.83 0.71 20.43
C LEU A 451 1.31 -0.73 20.62
N ILE A 452 0.66 -1.49 21.49
CA ILE A 452 0.99 -2.89 21.77
C ILE A 452 0.39 -3.77 20.66
N ALA A 453 1.25 -4.55 19.99
CA ALA A 453 0.88 -5.57 19.01
C ALA A 453 1.52 -6.90 19.41
N GLY A 454 0.79 -7.73 20.15
CA GLY A 454 1.36 -8.93 20.80
C GLY A 454 2.46 -8.55 21.79
N ASP A 455 3.67 -9.09 21.60
CA ASP A 455 4.85 -8.79 22.44
C ASP A 455 5.68 -7.59 21.93
N GLN A 456 5.21 -6.89 20.88
CA GLN A 456 5.93 -5.84 20.17
C GLN A 456 5.23 -4.47 20.30
N LYS A 457 5.95 -3.41 19.88
CA LYS A 457 5.42 -2.04 19.82
C LYS A 457 5.43 -1.47 18.42
N VAL A 458 4.34 -0.82 18.04
CA VAL A 458 4.16 -0.11 16.77
C VAL A 458 4.02 1.39 17.04
N TYR A 459 4.77 2.22 16.33
CA TYR A 459 4.83 3.66 16.58
C TYR A 459 4.24 4.48 15.44
N HIS A 460 3.31 5.39 15.75
CA HIS A 460 2.67 6.30 14.78
C HIS A 460 2.33 5.66 13.42
N PRO A 461 1.46 4.64 13.35
CA PRO A 461 1.21 3.93 12.09
C PRO A 461 0.65 4.83 10.99
N ALA A 462 -0.10 5.88 11.32
CA ALA A 462 -0.59 6.89 10.37
C ALA A 462 0.52 7.79 9.76
N HIS A 463 1.77 7.69 10.24
CA HIS A 463 2.92 8.40 9.65
C HIS A 463 3.64 7.55 8.60
N ASP A 464 3.54 6.22 8.66
CA ASP A 464 4.27 5.33 7.76
C ASP A 464 3.47 5.13 6.46
N PRO A 465 3.97 5.58 5.30
CA PRO A 465 3.26 5.42 4.04
C PRO A 465 2.99 3.95 3.70
N GLU A 466 3.84 3.01 4.12
CA GLU A 466 3.67 1.60 3.78
C GLU A 466 2.49 0.94 4.52
N ILE A 467 2.21 1.37 5.76
CA ILE A 467 1.00 0.98 6.49
C ILE A 467 -0.24 1.61 5.86
N ILE A 468 -0.16 2.90 5.49
CA ILE A 468 -1.27 3.57 4.81
C ILE A 468 -1.62 2.86 3.51
N TYR A 469 -0.61 2.54 2.70
CA TYR A 469 -0.82 1.84 1.44
C TYR A 469 -1.40 0.43 1.66
N HIS A 470 -0.99 -0.28 2.71
CA HIS A 470 -1.49 -1.63 3.01
C HIS A 470 -3.01 -1.61 3.29
N GLU A 471 -3.47 -0.75 4.21
CA GLU A 471 -4.90 -0.67 4.55
C GLU A 471 -5.76 -0.14 3.39
N VAL A 472 -5.22 0.84 2.65
CA VAL A 472 -5.93 1.37 1.47
C VAL A 472 -5.96 0.33 0.35
N ALA A 473 -4.93 -0.51 0.18
CA ALA A 473 -4.93 -1.59 -0.79
C ALA A 473 -6.04 -2.61 -0.49
N HIS A 474 -6.23 -3.01 0.76
CA HIS A 474 -7.36 -3.85 1.17
C HIS A 474 -8.70 -3.25 0.74
N ALA A 475 -8.91 -1.96 1.01
CA ALA A 475 -10.16 -1.28 0.69
C ALA A 475 -10.40 -1.13 -0.83
N LEU A 476 -9.36 -0.81 -1.60
CA LEU A 476 -9.46 -0.72 -3.07
C LEU A 476 -9.70 -2.09 -3.70
N MET A 477 -9.01 -3.14 -3.24
CA MET A 477 -9.23 -4.51 -3.67
C MET A 477 -10.65 -4.99 -3.34
N TRP A 478 -11.19 -4.61 -2.18
CA TRP A 478 -12.57 -4.87 -1.82
C TRP A 478 -13.54 -4.26 -2.84
N LEU A 479 -13.32 -3.01 -3.23
CA LEU A 479 -14.20 -2.31 -4.18
C LEU A 479 -14.19 -2.94 -5.58
N LEU A 480 -13.08 -3.53 -6.03
CA LEU A 480 -13.01 -4.29 -7.28
C LEU A 480 -13.99 -5.46 -7.31
N LYS A 481 -14.35 -5.98 -6.13
CA LYS A 481 -15.18 -7.17 -5.90
C LYS A 481 -16.44 -6.87 -5.08
N ALA A 482 -16.86 -5.60 -4.96
CA ALA A 482 -18.03 -5.21 -4.15
C ALA A 482 -19.37 -5.80 -4.65
N ASP A 483 -19.40 -6.29 -5.89
CA ASP A 483 -20.49 -7.08 -6.49
C ASP A 483 -20.47 -8.57 -6.10
N GLN A 484 -19.43 -9.03 -5.42
CA GLN A 484 -19.21 -10.41 -4.95
C GLN A 484 -19.16 -10.45 -3.42
N PRO A 485 -20.30 -10.28 -2.71
CA PRO A 485 -20.34 -10.08 -1.25
C PRO A 485 -19.65 -11.20 -0.44
N ASN A 486 -19.54 -12.40 -1.00
CA ASN A 486 -18.96 -13.56 -0.32
C ASN A 486 -17.42 -13.58 -0.25
N LEU A 487 -16.69 -12.65 -0.87
CA LEU A 487 -15.23 -12.57 -0.77
C LEU A 487 -14.75 -11.95 0.54
N PHE A 488 -15.55 -11.08 1.15
CA PHE A 488 -15.13 -10.21 2.25
C PHE A 488 -16.17 -10.03 3.37
N ASP A 489 -17.44 -10.42 3.17
CA ASP A 489 -18.48 -10.22 4.20
C ASP A 489 -18.49 -11.32 5.27
N GLU A 490 -18.90 -10.87 6.46
CA GLU A 490 -18.87 -11.47 7.79
C GLU A 490 -19.23 -12.96 7.89
N GLY A 491 -18.34 -13.74 8.54
CA GLY A 491 -18.66 -15.08 9.06
C GLY A 491 -17.57 -16.13 9.02
N ILE A 492 -16.29 -15.77 8.83
CA ILE A 492 -15.29 -16.76 8.43
C ILE A 492 -13.94 -16.61 9.16
N ASP A 493 -13.96 -16.92 10.45
CA ASP A 493 -12.78 -17.48 11.13
C ASP A 493 -12.37 -18.87 10.55
N SER A 494 -13.05 -19.35 9.49
CA SER A 494 -13.00 -20.72 8.98
C SER A 494 -12.38 -20.91 7.57
N LEU A 495 -11.88 -19.87 6.89
CA LEU A 495 -11.22 -19.99 5.57
C LEU A 495 -9.88 -19.27 5.51
N PRO A 496 -8.85 -19.85 6.14
CA PRO A 496 -7.60 -19.15 6.31
C PRO A 496 -6.78 -18.94 5.01
N PHE A 497 -7.14 -19.61 3.90
CA PHE A 497 -6.53 -19.42 2.57
C PHE A 497 -6.79 -18.05 1.95
N VAL A 498 -8.04 -17.59 1.97
CA VAL A 498 -8.48 -16.39 1.23
C VAL A 498 -7.93 -15.14 1.91
N ASN A 499 -8.04 -15.08 3.23
CA ASN A 499 -7.51 -13.98 4.02
C ASN A 499 -5.99 -13.88 3.87
N ALA A 500 -5.27 -15.01 3.91
CA ALA A 500 -3.83 -15.00 3.65
C ALA A 500 -3.48 -14.48 2.25
N LEU A 501 -4.23 -14.84 1.21
CA LEU A 501 -4.01 -14.28 -0.13
C LEU A 501 -4.30 -12.78 -0.19
N ILE A 502 -5.40 -12.33 0.42
CA ILE A 502 -5.78 -10.91 0.50
C ILE A 502 -4.66 -10.12 1.18
N GLU A 503 -4.18 -10.60 2.34
CA GLU A 503 -3.01 -10.04 3.02
C GLU A 503 -1.78 -10.04 2.10
N GLY A 504 -1.49 -11.14 1.40
CA GLY A 504 -0.36 -11.23 0.49
C GLY A 504 -0.40 -10.22 -0.67
N TYR A 505 -1.57 -10.01 -1.26
CA TYR A 505 -1.78 -9.01 -2.32
C TYR A 505 -1.64 -7.58 -1.78
N ALA A 506 -2.31 -7.26 -0.66
CA ALA A 506 -2.24 -5.94 -0.05
C ALA A 506 -0.80 -5.58 0.34
N ASN A 507 -0.08 -6.53 0.94
CA ASN A 507 1.35 -6.41 1.27
C ASN A 507 2.21 -6.14 0.05
N TYR A 508 2.04 -6.92 -1.02
CA TYR A 508 2.79 -6.73 -2.25
C TYR A 508 2.49 -5.36 -2.90
N LEU A 509 1.23 -5.00 -3.09
CA LEU A 509 0.83 -3.77 -3.79
C LEU A 509 1.30 -2.53 -3.02
N ALA A 510 1.12 -2.52 -1.70
CA ALA A 510 1.58 -1.45 -0.83
C ALA A 510 3.11 -1.28 -0.92
N ARG A 511 3.83 -2.38 -0.77
CA ARG A 511 5.30 -2.37 -0.79
C ARG A 511 5.86 -2.07 -2.18
N SER A 512 5.22 -2.56 -3.24
CA SER A 512 5.64 -2.30 -4.63
C SER A 512 5.55 -0.81 -4.96
N TYR A 513 4.49 -0.15 -4.52
CA TYR A 513 4.33 1.29 -4.67
C TYR A 513 5.31 2.07 -3.79
N ALA A 514 5.43 1.72 -2.50
CA ALA A 514 6.36 2.37 -1.58
C ALA A 514 7.82 2.31 -2.06
N ALA A 515 8.25 1.17 -2.60
CA ALA A 515 9.61 0.98 -3.12
C ALA A 515 9.97 1.87 -4.32
N ARG A 516 9.00 2.57 -4.92
CA ARG A 516 9.27 3.60 -5.94
C ARG A 516 9.86 4.88 -5.31
N ALA A 517 9.42 5.21 -4.09
CA ALA A 517 9.89 6.38 -3.35
C ALA A 517 11.07 6.06 -2.41
N ASP A 518 11.12 4.83 -1.88
CA ASP A 518 12.21 4.36 -1.02
C ASP A 518 12.74 2.97 -1.45
N PRO A 519 13.44 2.89 -2.60
CA PRO A 519 13.95 1.61 -3.13
C PRO A 519 15.08 1.00 -2.28
N ALA A 520 15.71 1.80 -1.40
CA ALA A 520 16.82 1.38 -0.57
C ALA A 520 16.37 0.81 0.78
N SER A 521 15.11 1.00 1.18
CA SER A 521 14.57 0.38 2.39
C SER A 521 14.55 -1.14 2.24
N PRO A 522 15.12 -1.93 3.17
CA PRO A 522 14.99 -3.38 3.16
C PRO A 522 13.73 -3.88 3.91
N LEU A 523 13.00 -3.01 4.62
CA LEU A 523 11.87 -3.34 5.49
C LEU A 523 10.54 -2.86 4.91
N TRP A 524 9.43 -3.54 5.23
CA TRP A 524 8.07 -3.17 4.79
C TRP A 524 7.44 -2.06 5.64
N ALA A 525 7.61 -1.95 6.95
CA ALA A 525 7.01 -0.84 7.74
C ALA A 525 8.04 -0.14 8.62
N ARG A 526 9.08 0.40 7.96
CA ARG A 526 10.31 0.88 8.62
C ARG A 526 10.06 1.95 9.69
N ALA A 527 9.12 2.87 9.50
CA ALA A 527 8.87 3.96 10.44
C ALA A 527 8.04 3.52 11.63
N ALA A 528 7.14 2.57 11.44
CA ALA A 528 6.29 2.06 12.50
C ALA A 528 7.00 1.03 13.38
N GLU A 529 7.90 0.24 12.79
CA GLU A 529 8.61 -0.87 13.44
C GLU A 529 10.06 -0.49 13.84
N ARG A 530 10.22 0.58 14.61
CA ARG A 530 11.54 1.20 14.87
C ARG A 530 12.51 0.35 15.70
N GLU A 531 11.98 -0.53 16.55
CA GLU A 531 12.74 -1.36 17.50
C GLU A 531 13.04 -2.75 16.91
N VAL A 532 13.73 -2.79 15.76
CA VAL A 532 14.18 -4.07 15.18
C VAL A 532 15.44 -4.54 15.89
N ASP A 533 15.34 -5.53 16.76
CA ASP A 533 16.52 -6.29 17.20
C ASP A 533 16.98 -7.20 16.05
N VAL A 534 17.89 -6.65 15.23
CA VAL A 534 18.55 -7.36 14.12
C VAL A 534 19.50 -8.47 14.61
N THR A 535 19.75 -8.59 15.92
CA THR A 535 20.68 -9.57 16.51
C THR A 535 19.98 -10.77 17.16
N ALA A 536 18.66 -10.74 17.32
CA ALA A 536 17.89 -11.86 17.88
C ALA A 536 17.80 -13.05 16.89
N PRO A 537 17.99 -14.31 17.33
CA PRO A 537 17.76 -15.48 16.50
C PRO A 537 16.28 -15.56 16.10
N GLY A 538 15.99 -15.37 14.80
CA GLY A 538 14.62 -15.24 14.27
C GLY A 538 14.32 -13.89 13.60
N GLY A 539 15.15 -12.86 13.84
CA GLY A 539 15.03 -11.52 13.27
C GLY A 539 13.84 -10.73 13.85
N GLY A 540 14.05 -9.46 14.22
CA GLY A 540 12.97 -8.59 14.68
C GLY A 540 11.80 -8.48 13.68
N TRP A 541 10.66 -7.97 14.14
CA TRP A 541 9.38 -7.91 13.41
C TRP A 541 9.53 -7.47 11.93
N GLY A 542 10.38 -6.50 11.61
CA GLY A 542 10.60 -6.07 10.23
C GLY A 542 11.26 -7.10 9.27
N ASP A 543 12.03 -8.07 9.78
CA ASP A 543 12.69 -9.10 8.95
C ASP A 543 11.72 -10.22 8.55
N ILE A 544 10.71 -10.53 9.37
CA ILE A 544 9.66 -11.51 8.99
C ILE A 544 8.74 -10.95 7.90
N TRP A 545 8.67 -9.63 7.79
CA TRP A 545 7.83 -8.88 6.84
C TRP A 545 8.58 -8.42 5.59
N ALA A 546 9.91 -8.58 5.54
CA ALA A 546 10.70 -8.24 4.36
C ALA A 546 10.34 -9.14 3.16
N LEU A 547 10.01 -8.52 2.01
CA LEU A 547 9.70 -9.25 0.77
C LEU A 547 10.94 -9.80 0.06
N SER A 548 12.11 -9.21 0.28
CA SER A 548 13.37 -9.62 -0.35
C SER A 548 14.20 -10.57 0.51
N ARG A 549 13.63 -11.20 1.54
CA ARG A 549 14.41 -12.10 2.42
C ARG A 549 14.75 -13.42 1.71
N PRO A 550 16.01 -13.90 1.84
CA PRO A 550 16.48 -15.11 1.14
C PRO A 550 16.17 -16.42 1.90
N ARG A 551 15.44 -16.36 3.03
CA ARG A 551 15.12 -17.53 3.86
C ARG A 551 14.09 -18.45 3.17
N GLN A 552 14.01 -19.68 3.65
CA GLN A 552 13.11 -20.74 3.19
C GLN A 552 12.42 -21.40 4.39
N ASP A 553 11.86 -20.60 5.28
CA ASP A 553 11.11 -21.07 6.43
C ASP A 553 9.71 -21.52 5.97
N ALA A 554 9.34 -22.77 6.28
CA ALA A 554 8.02 -23.30 5.94
C ALA A 554 6.90 -22.50 6.63
N GLY A 555 5.87 -22.12 5.88
CA GLY A 555 4.75 -21.31 6.35
C GLY A 555 4.97 -19.79 6.32
N ALA A 556 6.21 -19.34 6.11
CA ALA A 556 6.54 -17.92 5.98
C ALA A 556 7.15 -17.60 4.62
N ASP A 557 8.11 -18.40 4.13
CA ASP A 557 8.80 -18.19 2.86
C ASP A 557 8.38 -19.14 1.75
N LEU A 558 7.86 -20.31 2.11
CA LEU A 558 7.26 -21.29 1.21
C LEU A 558 6.10 -22.00 1.91
N LEU A 559 5.12 -22.48 1.16
CA LEU A 559 4.13 -23.39 1.71
C LEU A 559 4.83 -24.71 2.12
N PRO A 560 4.54 -25.27 3.31
CA PRO A 560 5.09 -26.58 3.73
C PRO A 560 4.65 -27.70 2.79
N ALA A 561 3.63 -27.44 1.98
CA ALA A 561 3.05 -28.35 1.05
C ALA A 561 2.39 -27.57 -0.12
N PRO A 562 2.74 -27.82 -1.41
CA PRO A 562 2.01 -27.35 -2.58
C PRO A 562 0.52 -27.14 -2.40
N ASN A 563 0.12 -25.87 -2.43
CA ASN A 563 -1.27 -25.44 -2.49
C ASN A 563 -2.12 -25.86 -1.28
N LEU A 564 -1.46 -26.27 -0.19
CA LEU A 564 -2.06 -26.55 1.09
C LEU A 564 -1.70 -25.43 2.05
N TYR A 565 -2.71 -24.72 2.54
CA TYR A 565 -2.59 -23.81 3.67
C TYR A 565 -2.34 -24.66 4.93
N PRO A 566 -1.24 -24.43 5.65
CA PRO A 566 -1.03 -25.07 6.93
C PRO A 566 -2.00 -24.46 7.96
N HIS A 567 -3.02 -25.21 8.38
CA HIS A 567 -3.97 -24.73 9.38
C HIS A 567 -3.24 -24.35 10.68
N LEU A 568 -3.70 -23.26 11.31
CA LEU A 568 -3.05 -22.65 12.47
C LEU A 568 -2.97 -23.64 13.65
N GLU A 569 -4.00 -24.49 13.81
CA GLU A 569 -4.06 -25.52 14.86
C GLU A 569 -3.15 -26.74 14.60
N THR A 570 -2.80 -27.05 13.34
CA THR A 570 -1.93 -28.19 13.02
C THR A 570 -0.46 -27.83 12.89
N THR A 571 -0.13 -26.54 12.72
CA THR A 571 1.24 -26.09 12.42
C THR A 571 1.74 -24.92 13.28
N GLY A 572 0.85 -24.22 13.98
CA GLY A 572 1.17 -23.02 14.76
C GLY A 572 1.50 -21.78 13.90
N LEU A 573 1.14 -21.78 12.61
CA LEU A 573 1.54 -20.74 11.65
C LEU A 573 0.46 -19.67 11.47
N ASP A 574 0.87 -18.40 11.62
CA ASP A 574 0.05 -17.19 11.52
C ASP A 574 -0.39 -16.92 10.06
N MET A 575 -1.67 -16.59 9.87
CA MET A 575 -2.27 -16.24 8.57
C MET A 575 -1.51 -15.15 7.83
N TYR A 576 -1.07 -14.11 8.55
CA TYR A 576 -0.29 -13.04 7.94
C TYR A 576 1.06 -13.57 7.42
N LYS A 577 1.72 -14.49 8.13
CA LYS A 577 2.98 -15.11 7.66
C LYS A 577 2.78 -15.93 6.40
N VAL A 578 1.66 -16.65 6.29
CA VAL A 578 1.33 -17.43 5.09
C VAL A 578 1.03 -16.50 3.92
N GLY A 579 0.34 -15.38 4.13
CA GLY A 579 0.12 -14.37 3.09
C GLY A 579 1.41 -13.81 2.51
N MET A 580 2.46 -13.69 3.33
CA MET A 580 3.77 -13.24 2.85
C MET A 580 4.41 -14.19 1.83
N VAL A 581 4.05 -15.48 1.81
CA VAL A 581 4.51 -16.40 0.75
C VAL A 581 4.03 -15.88 -0.61
N TRP A 582 2.77 -15.44 -0.71
CA TRP A 582 2.23 -14.86 -1.94
C TRP A 582 2.85 -13.52 -2.27
N ALA A 583 2.99 -12.64 -1.27
CA ALA A 583 3.61 -11.33 -1.48
C ALA A 583 5.05 -11.45 -2.03
N ARG A 584 5.79 -12.47 -1.56
CA ARG A 584 7.16 -12.79 -2.02
C ARG A 584 7.18 -13.35 -3.43
N VAL A 585 6.20 -14.16 -3.83
CA VAL A 585 6.07 -14.59 -5.25
C VAL A 585 5.96 -13.39 -6.16
N LEU A 586 5.03 -12.48 -5.86
CA LEU A 586 4.82 -11.27 -6.66
C LEU A 586 6.04 -10.35 -6.62
N TRP A 587 6.75 -10.30 -5.50
CA TRP A 587 8.01 -9.57 -5.39
C TRP A 587 9.14 -10.17 -6.23
N ASP A 588 9.30 -11.48 -6.21
CA ASP A 588 10.28 -12.19 -7.04
C ASP A 588 9.97 -11.97 -8.53
N LEU A 589 8.68 -12.01 -8.92
CA LEU A 589 8.24 -11.63 -10.27
C LEU A 589 8.57 -10.19 -10.60
N ARG A 590 8.33 -9.25 -9.68
CA ARG A 590 8.64 -7.83 -9.85
C ARG A 590 10.12 -7.60 -10.10
N VAL A 591 11.00 -8.32 -9.40
CA VAL A 591 12.46 -8.25 -9.62
C VAL A 591 12.84 -8.70 -11.02
N ILE A 592 12.12 -9.68 -11.58
CA ILE A 592 12.41 -10.25 -12.90
C ILE A 592 11.79 -9.42 -14.04
N LEU A 593 10.53 -9.02 -13.88
CA LEU A 593 9.69 -8.45 -14.96
C LEU A 593 9.55 -6.93 -14.87
N GLY A 594 9.85 -6.33 -13.72
CA GLY A 594 9.65 -4.91 -13.42
C GLY A 594 8.33 -4.64 -12.68
N ALA A 595 8.28 -3.50 -12.00
CA ALA A 595 7.16 -3.13 -11.11
C ALA A 595 5.84 -2.91 -11.86
N ASP A 596 5.84 -2.11 -12.92
CA ASP A 596 4.59 -1.74 -13.61
C ASP A 596 3.86 -2.96 -14.18
N LEU A 597 4.61 -3.89 -14.77
CA LEU A 597 4.01 -5.10 -15.34
C LEU A 597 3.43 -6.00 -14.25
N VAL A 598 4.14 -6.22 -13.15
CA VAL A 598 3.68 -7.15 -12.11
C VAL A 598 2.58 -6.54 -11.24
N ASP A 599 2.60 -5.23 -11.00
CA ASP A 599 1.48 -4.53 -10.37
C ASP A 599 0.19 -4.74 -11.18
N ARG A 600 0.28 -4.62 -12.51
CA ARG A 600 -0.85 -4.88 -13.42
C ARG A 600 -1.27 -6.35 -13.42
N LEU A 601 -0.32 -7.28 -13.52
CA LEU A 601 -0.60 -8.72 -13.46
C LEU A 601 -1.27 -9.10 -12.14
N ALA A 602 -0.84 -8.53 -11.02
CA ALA A 602 -1.43 -8.80 -9.71
C ALA A 602 -2.89 -8.33 -9.65
N LEU A 603 -3.19 -7.12 -10.15
CA LEU A 603 -4.56 -6.60 -10.19
C LEU A 603 -5.47 -7.36 -11.16
N ASP A 604 -4.97 -7.74 -12.34
CA ASP A 604 -5.72 -8.55 -13.30
C ASP A 604 -5.96 -9.97 -12.77
N ALA A 605 -4.93 -10.60 -12.19
CA ALA A 605 -5.01 -11.92 -11.56
C ALA A 605 -5.99 -11.94 -10.38
N TYR A 606 -6.12 -10.82 -9.67
CA TYR A 606 -7.07 -10.69 -8.56
C TYR A 606 -8.53 -10.95 -9.01
N ASN A 607 -8.86 -10.73 -10.28
CA ASN A 607 -10.18 -11.06 -10.82
C ASN A 607 -10.49 -12.56 -10.79
N HIS A 608 -9.47 -13.43 -10.77
CA HIS A 608 -9.61 -14.88 -10.73
C HIS A 608 -9.88 -15.41 -9.31
N LEU A 609 -9.74 -14.57 -8.27
CA LEU A 609 -10.08 -14.99 -6.92
C LEU A 609 -11.59 -14.93 -6.73
N HIS A 610 -12.18 -16.07 -6.40
CA HIS A 610 -13.63 -16.24 -6.22
C HIS A 610 -13.95 -16.75 -4.82
N GLY A 611 -14.39 -15.85 -3.96
CA GLY A 611 -14.97 -16.16 -2.66
C GLY A 611 -14.16 -17.19 -1.87
N TRP A 612 -14.90 -18.18 -1.38
CA TRP A 612 -14.50 -19.22 -0.45
C TRP A 612 -13.55 -20.26 -1.06
N THR A 613 -13.26 -20.12 -2.36
CA THR A 613 -12.54 -21.13 -3.17
C THR A 613 -11.18 -20.63 -3.62
N ALA A 614 -10.85 -19.37 -3.34
CA ALA A 614 -9.55 -18.80 -3.61
C ALA A 614 -8.46 -19.55 -2.84
N ASN A 615 -7.45 -19.98 -3.59
CA ASN A 615 -6.28 -20.69 -3.09
C ASN A 615 -5.05 -20.26 -3.91
N PHE A 616 -3.86 -20.67 -3.48
CA PHE A 616 -2.61 -20.27 -4.14
C PHE A 616 -2.46 -20.79 -5.57
N GLU A 617 -3.13 -21.89 -5.95
CA GLU A 617 -3.19 -22.35 -7.36
C GLU A 617 -3.96 -21.34 -8.18
N LEU A 618 -5.19 -21.04 -7.76
CA LEU A 618 -6.07 -20.14 -8.50
C LEU A 618 -5.47 -18.74 -8.64
N ALA A 619 -4.79 -18.26 -7.58
CA ALA A 619 -4.04 -17.01 -7.64
C ALA A 619 -2.90 -17.06 -8.68
N ALA A 620 -2.16 -18.18 -8.73
CA ALA A 620 -1.08 -18.37 -9.68
C ALA A 620 -1.55 -18.58 -11.11
N GLU A 621 -2.64 -19.33 -11.34
CA GLU A 621 -3.29 -19.43 -12.64
C GLU A 621 -3.78 -18.07 -13.12
N GLY A 622 -4.37 -17.27 -12.23
CA GLY A 622 -4.76 -15.89 -12.54
C GLY A 622 -3.60 -15.03 -13.04
N VAL A 623 -2.41 -15.18 -12.45
CA VAL A 623 -1.20 -14.48 -12.91
C VAL A 623 -0.75 -14.97 -14.29
N LEU A 624 -0.81 -16.28 -14.55
CA LEU A 624 -0.45 -16.85 -15.85
C LEU A 624 -1.44 -16.43 -16.94
N ASP A 625 -2.74 -16.45 -16.66
CA ASP A 625 -3.78 -16.01 -17.59
C ASP A 625 -3.72 -14.50 -17.85
N ALA A 626 -3.51 -13.67 -16.83
CA ALA A 626 -3.26 -12.24 -16.99
C ALA A 626 -2.03 -11.97 -17.87
N ALA A 627 -0.96 -12.74 -17.68
CA ALA A 627 0.24 -12.65 -18.50
C ALA A 627 -0.02 -13.03 -19.97
N ALA A 628 -0.79 -14.09 -20.21
CA ALA A 628 -1.20 -14.48 -21.55
C ALA A 628 -2.03 -13.39 -22.24
N LYS A 629 -3.02 -12.81 -21.53
CA LYS A 629 -3.86 -11.70 -22.02
C LYS A 629 -3.04 -10.45 -22.38
N LEU A 630 -2.00 -10.16 -21.59
CA LEU A 630 -1.11 -9.01 -21.82
C LEU A 630 0.03 -9.31 -22.82
N GLY A 631 0.11 -10.53 -23.37
CA GLY A 631 1.14 -10.92 -24.33
C GLY A 631 2.54 -11.07 -23.72
N VAL A 632 2.62 -11.37 -22.42
CA VAL A 632 3.89 -11.60 -21.71
C VAL A 632 4.35 -13.05 -21.95
N PHE A 633 5.12 -13.25 -23.00
CA PHE A 633 5.62 -14.59 -23.37
C PHE A 633 6.76 -15.06 -22.45
N GLY A 634 6.75 -16.35 -22.08
CA GLY A 634 7.80 -17.00 -21.27
C GLY A 634 7.51 -17.10 -19.77
N LEU A 635 6.49 -16.41 -19.25
CA LEU A 635 6.08 -16.58 -17.86
C LEU A 635 5.50 -17.98 -17.59
N GLU A 636 4.86 -18.61 -18.57
CA GLU A 636 4.42 -20.01 -18.50
C GLU A 636 5.58 -21.01 -18.31
N GLN A 637 6.82 -20.62 -18.67
CA GLN A 637 8.00 -21.47 -18.58
C GLN A 637 8.79 -21.22 -17.29
N VAL A 638 8.90 -19.96 -16.86
CA VAL A 638 9.68 -19.55 -15.68
C VAL A 638 8.81 -19.48 -14.42
N GLY A 639 7.56 -19.05 -14.55
CA GLY A 639 6.57 -18.86 -13.48
C GLY A 639 6.34 -20.13 -12.66
N PRO A 640 6.07 -21.31 -13.26
CA PRO A 640 5.90 -22.55 -12.51
C PRO A 640 7.13 -22.93 -11.69
N SER A 641 8.34 -22.69 -12.20
CA SER A 641 9.59 -22.97 -11.48
C SER A 641 9.84 -22.01 -10.31
N LEU A 642 9.35 -20.77 -10.41
CA LEU A 642 9.43 -19.74 -9.38
C LEU A 642 8.40 -20.00 -8.26
N LEU A 643 7.16 -20.28 -8.65
CA LEU A 643 6.06 -20.67 -7.78
C LEU A 643 6.42 -21.94 -7.00
N ALA A 644 7.02 -22.94 -7.67
CA ALA A 644 7.42 -24.19 -7.04
C ALA A 644 8.46 -24.00 -5.93
N ARG A 645 9.38 -23.03 -6.05
CA ARG A 645 10.34 -22.69 -4.97
C ARG A 645 9.65 -22.18 -3.70
N ARG A 646 8.44 -21.63 -3.86
CA ARG A 646 7.59 -21.12 -2.77
C ARG A 646 6.53 -22.13 -2.36
N GLY A 647 6.62 -23.38 -2.82
CA GLY A 647 5.65 -24.41 -2.53
C GLY A 647 4.28 -24.11 -3.13
N ILE A 648 4.21 -23.42 -4.26
CA ILE A 648 2.97 -23.15 -5.01
C ILE A 648 3.10 -23.83 -6.36
N VAL A 649 2.08 -24.59 -6.77
CA VAL A 649 2.13 -25.33 -8.04
C VAL A 649 1.04 -24.78 -8.95
N ALA A 650 1.45 -24.26 -10.11
CA ALA A 650 0.58 -23.74 -11.16
C ALA A 650 0.96 -24.36 -12.51
N GLY A 651 -0.01 -24.49 -13.40
CA GLY A 651 0.18 -24.89 -14.80
C GLY A 651 0.54 -26.36 -15.05
N GLN A 652 0.48 -27.25 -14.05
CA GLN A 652 1.10 -28.60 -14.14
C GLN A 652 0.23 -29.77 -13.64
N GLY A 653 -1.00 -29.54 -13.16
CA GLY A 653 -1.87 -30.60 -12.68
C GLY A 653 -2.69 -31.26 -13.79
N VAL A 654 -2.67 -32.60 -13.91
CA VAL A 654 -3.79 -33.32 -14.52
C VAL A 654 -4.93 -33.28 -13.51
N GLN A 655 -5.94 -32.47 -13.81
CA GLN A 655 -7.00 -32.10 -12.86
C GLN A 655 -8.23 -32.99 -12.99
N ALA A 656 -8.37 -33.71 -14.10
CA ALA A 656 -9.55 -34.50 -14.38
C ALA A 656 -9.23 -35.81 -15.11
N LEU A 657 -9.92 -36.87 -14.72
CA LEU A 657 -9.91 -38.18 -15.36
C LEU A 657 -11.36 -38.64 -15.57
N ALA A 658 -11.65 -39.28 -16.70
CA ALA A 658 -12.95 -39.90 -16.94
C ALA A 658 -12.80 -41.13 -17.84
N GLN A 659 -13.76 -42.06 -17.74
CA GLN A 659 -13.84 -43.24 -18.58
C GLN A 659 -15.26 -43.43 -19.13
N GLY A 660 -15.38 -43.79 -20.40
CA GLY A 660 -16.65 -44.11 -21.04
C GLY A 660 -16.43 -44.81 -22.38
N ALA A 661 -17.34 -45.70 -22.80
CA ALA A 661 -17.28 -46.40 -24.09
C ALA A 661 -15.89 -46.99 -24.45
N GLY A 662 -15.16 -47.56 -23.48
CA GLY A 662 -13.82 -48.13 -23.68
C GLY A 662 -12.69 -47.12 -23.90
N MET A 663 -12.95 -45.83 -23.63
CA MET A 663 -11.97 -44.76 -23.76
C MET A 663 -11.70 -44.11 -22.41
N VAL A 664 -10.48 -43.60 -22.26
CA VAL A 664 -10.04 -42.88 -21.07
C VAL A 664 -9.64 -41.46 -21.47
N LEU A 665 -10.08 -40.48 -20.69
CA LEU A 665 -9.70 -39.08 -20.88
C LEU A 665 -8.87 -38.58 -19.70
N ALA A 666 -7.94 -37.69 -20.01
CA ALA A 666 -7.19 -36.92 -19.05
C ALA A 666 -7.19 -35.45 -19.45
N GLY A 667 -7.60 -34.60 -18.52
CA GLY A 667 -7.71 -33.15 -18.70
C GLY A 667 -6.76 -32.38 -17.78
N SER A 668 -6.21 -31.30 -18.30
CA SER A 668 -5.39 -30.33 -17.57
C SER A 668 -5.58 -28.92 -18.15
N ASN A 669 -4.78 -27.97 -17.65
CA ASN A 669 -4.70 -26.62 -18.22
C ASN A 669 -4.23 -26.63 -19.67
N ALA A 670 -3.32 -27.55 -20.03
CA ALA A 670 -2.80 -27.72 -21.40
C ALA A 670 -3.80 -28.43 -22.35
N GLY A 671 -5.00 -28.74 -21.86
CA GLY A 671 -6.09 -29.32 -22.62
C GLY A 671 -6.32 -30.79 -22.32
N LEU A 672 -6.78 -31.53 -23.34
CA LEU A 672 -7.38 -32.84 -23.16
C LEU A 672 -6.73 -33.89 -24.06
N MET A 673 -6.39 -35.04 -23.46
CA MET A 673 -5.91 -36.22 -24.16
C MET A 673 -6.86 -37.41 -23.98
N ARG A 674 -6.87 -38.30 -24.97
CA ARG A 674 -7.64 -39.55 -24.99
C ARG A 674 -6.73 -40.76 -25.20
N SER A 675 -7.00 -41.82 -24.45
CA SER A 675 -6.48 -43.16 -24.66
C SER A 675 -7.59 -44.13 -25.06
N LEU A 676 -7.25 -45.10 -25.93
CA LEU A 676 -8.12 -46.19 -26.39
C LEU A 676 -7.64 -47.57 -25.89
N ASP A 677 -6.62 -47.60 -25.04
CA ASP A 677 -5.86 -48.78 -24.64
C ASP A 677 -5.45 -48.71 -23.16
N ASP A 678 -6.40 -48.31 -22.31
CA ASP A 678 -6.27 -48.24 -20.85
C ASP A 678 -5.05 -47.44 -20.37
N GLY A 679 -4.81 -46.30 -21.04
CA GLY A 679 -3.77 -45.34 -20.72
C GLY A 679 -2.37 -45.71 -21.21
N ALA A 680 -2.23 -46.74 -22.06
CA ALA A 680 -0.92 -47.11 -22.61
C ALA A 680 -0.43 -46.11 -23.68
N THR A 681 -1.33 -45.62 -24.53
CA THR A 681 -1.05 -44.57 -25.53
C THR A 681 -2.11 -43.47 -25.49
N TRP A 682 -1.71 -42.26 -25.89
CA TRP A 682 -2.54 -41.05 -25.76
C TRP A 682 -2.47 -40.21 -27.03
N THR A 683 -3.60 -39.61 -27.38
CA THR A 683 -3.78 -38.72 -28.53
C THR A 683 -4.51 -37.46 -28.11
N ASP A 684 -4.22 -36.34 -28.74
CA ASP A 684 -4.93 -35.09 -28.48
C ASP A 684 -6.42 -35.24 -28.82
N TRP A 685 -7.28 -34.74 -27.94
CA TRP A 685 -8.72 -34.86 -28.10
C TRP A 685 -9.45 -33.60 -27.65
N ASP A 686 -8.80 -32.45 -27.83
CA ASP A 686 -9.17 -31.13 -27.32
C ASP A 686 -9.69 -30.18 -28.40
N ASP A 687 -9.90 -30.63 -29.64
CA ASP A 687 -10.46 -29.77 -30.69
C ASP A 687 -11.84 -29.25 -30.30
N ALA A 688 -12.02 -27.93 -30.36
CA ALA A 688 -13.29 -27.27 -30.10
C ALA A 688 -13.89 -26.72 -31.41
N VAL A 689 -15.23 -26.67 -31.47
CA VAL A 689 -15.92 -26.04 -32.61
C VAL A 689 -15.47 -24.59 -32.76
N GLY A 690 -15.10 -24.20 -33.98
CA GLY A 690 -14.51 -22.89 -34.28
C GLY A 690 -12.98 -22.91 -34.47
N GLY A 691 -12.33 -24.06 -34.32
CA GLY A 691 -10.90 -24.24 -34.63
C GLY A 691 -9.95 -23.95 -33.47
N GLY A 692 -10.47 -23.75 -32.26
CA GLY A 692 -9.68 -23.61 -31.03
C GLY A 692 -9.38 -24.95 -30.35
N LYS A 693 -8.56 -24.89 -29.30
CA LYS A 693 -8.30 -26.02 -28.39
C LYS A 693 -8.99 -25.78 -27.06
N LEU A 694 -9.55 -26.82 -26.48
CA LEU A 694 -10.13 -26.83 -25.15
C LEU A 694 -9.01 -26.91 -24.11
N THR A 695 -8.85 -25.87 -23.30
CA THR A 695 -7.84 -25.72 -22.23
C THR A 695 -8.51 -25.51 -20.86
N ASN A 696 -7.72 -25.43 -19.79
CA ASN A 696 -8.20 -25.16 -18.42
C ASN A 696 -9.27 -26.15 -17.94
N VAL A 697 -9.08 -27.44 -18.23
CA VAL A 697 -10.04 -28.50 -17.91
C VAL A 697 -9.93 -28.87 -16.43
N VAL A 698 -10.98 -28.57 -15.65
CA VAL A 698 -11.02 -28.77 -14.19
C VAL A 698 -11.74 -30.06 -13.77
N ALA A 699 -12.72 -30.52 -14.56
CA ALA A 699 -13.47 -31.74 -14.28
C ALA A 699 -13.94 -32.43 -15.56
N LEU A 700 -14.02 -33.76 -15.52
CA LEU A 700 -14.46 -34.60 -16.63
C LEU A 700 -15.51 -35.60 -16.14
N ALA A 701 -16.49 -35.89 -16.99
CA ALA A 701 -17.44 -36.97 -16.78
C ALA A 701 -17.79 -37.65 -18.11
N ALA A 702 -18.36 -38.85 -18.03
CA ALA A 702 -18.87 -39.57 -19.18
C ALA A 702 -20.24 -40.18 -18.86
N ASP A 703 -21.09 -40.25 -19.88
CA ASP A 703 -22.39 -40.94 -19.85
C ASP A 703 -22.50 -41.76 -21.14
N GLY A 704 -22.23 -43.06 -21.03
CA GLY A 704 -22.11 -43.95 -22.19
C GLY A 704 -21.00 -43.52 -23.15
N ALA A 705 -21.39 -43.05 -24.34
CA ALA A 705 -20.49 -42.61 -25.41
C ALA A 705 -20.30 -41.08 -25.47
N THR A 706 -20.95 -40.33 -24.57
CA THR A 706 -20.87 -38.87 -24.53
C THR A 706 -20.03 -38.42 -23.36
N PHE A 707 -19.09 -37.53 -23.63
CA PHE A 707 -18.15 -36.99 -22.65
C PHE A 707 -18.45 -35.52 -22.37
N TYR A 708 -18.13 -35.10 -21.16
CA TYR A 708 -18.37 -33.77 -20.66
C TYR A 708 -17.08 -33.24 -20.03
N ALA A 709 -16.75 -31.98 -20.32
CA ALA A 709 -15.59 -31.30 -19.79
C ALA A 709 -16.02 -29.95 -19.21
N ALA A 710 -15.82 -29.78 -17.91
CA ALA A 710 -15.89 -28.48 -17.28
C ALA A 710 -14.52 -27.81 -17.38
N THR A 711 -14.53 -26.55 -17.79
CA THR A 711 -13.39 -25.64 -17.79
C THR A 711 -13.66 -24.49 -16.85
N GLU A 712 -12.66 -23.69 -16.50
CA GLU A 712 -12.83 -22.51 -15.64
C GLU A 712 -13.93 -21.54 -16.11
N THR A 713 -14.27 -21.54 -17.41
CA THR A 713 -15.20 -20.57 -18.00
C THR A 713 -16.46 -21.18 -18.62
N GLY A 714 -16.59 -22.51 -18.62
CA GLY A 714 -17.72 -23.16 -19.27
C GLY A 714 -17.69 -24.68 -19.27
N VAL A 715 -18.82 -25.28 -19.65
CA VAL A 715 -18.97 -26.73 -19.77
C VAL A 715 -19.20 -27.11 -21.23
N TYR A 716 -18.53 -28.17 -21.66
CA TYR A 716 -18.52 -28.65 -23.02
C TYR A 716 -18.93 -30.12 -23.06
N GLN A 717 -19.48 -30.55 -24.19
CA GLN A 717 -19.80 -31.94 -24.47
C GLN A 717 -19.23 -32.39 -25.81
N ARG A 718 -18.94 -33.69 -25.92
CA ARG A 718 -18.49 -34.35 -27.15
C ARG A 718 -18.92 -35.81 -27.16
N GLU A 719 -19.63 -36.23 -28.21
CA GLU A 719 -19.83 -37.66 -28.48
C GLU A 719 -18.51 -38.30 -28.95
N SER A 720 -18.31 -39.58 -28.63
CA SER A 720 -17.10 -40.34 -28.97
C SER A 720 -16.68 -40.24 -30.44
N ALA A 721 -17.67 -40.21 -31.35
CA ALA A 721 -17.49 -40.12 -32.79
C ALA A 721 -17.48 -38.68 -33.33
N ALA A 722 -17.83 -37.68 -32.50
CA ALA A 722 -17.89 -36.29 -32.93
C ALA A 722 -16.47 -35.71 -33.15
N PRO A 723 -16.30 -34.82 -34.15
CA PRO A 723 -14.99 -34.29 -34.51
C PRO A 723 -14.45 -33.25 -33.52
N ALA A 724 -15.31 -32.59 -32.75
CA ALA A 724 -14.92 -31.51 -31.83
C ALA A 724 -15.86 -31.39 -30.63
N TRP A 725 -15.39 -30.74 -29.57
CA TRP A 725 -16.17 -30.33 -28.41
C TRP A 725 -17.08 -29.16 -28.74
N THR A 726 -18.30 -29.22 -28.21
CA THR A 726 -19.33 -28.19 -28.33
C THR A 726 -19.71 -27.68 -26.96
N VAL A 727 -20.01 -26.39 -26.84
CA VAL A 727 -20.53 -25.79 -25.59
C VAL A 727 -21.85 -26.48 -25.20
N LEU A 728 -21.97 -26.84 -23.92
CA LEU A 728 -23.18 -27.41 -23.33
C LEU A 728 -23.95 -26.31 -22.58
N GLY A 729 -24.94 -25.70 -23.25
CA GLY A 729 -25.78 -24.64 -22.67
C GLY A 729 -25.03 -23.34 -22.35
N ALA A 730 -25.76 -22.31 -21.91
CA ALA A 730 -25.14 -21.05 -21.49
C ALA A 730 -24.60 -21.16 -20.06
N TRP A 731 -23.26 -21.18 -19.89
CA TRP A 731 -22.63 -21.23 -18.58
C TRP A 731 -22.68 -19.86 -17.87
N PRO A 732 -23.08 -19.76 -16.59
CA PRO A 732 -22.99 -18.52 -15.84
C PRO A 732 -21.53 -18.13 -15.60
N ILE A 733 -21.06 -17.05 -16.21
CA ILE A 733 -19.65 -16.60 -16.15
C ILE A 733 -19.15 -16.25 -14.73
N THR A 734 -20.06 -16.13 -13.77
CA THR A 734 -19.74 -15.88 -12.36
C THR A 734 -19.48 -17.16 -11.56
N GLU A 735 -19.70 -18.33 -12.16
CA GLU A 735 -19.58 -19.63 -11.49
C GLU A 735 -18.33 -20.38 -11.95
N THR A 736 -17.48 -20.74 -10.99
CA THR A 736 -16.31 -21.59 -11.23
C THR A 736 -16.67 -23.05 -10.95
N PRO A 737 -16.52 -23.96 -11.93
CA PRO A 737 -16.77 -25.38 -11.70
C PRO A 737 -15.61 -26.06 -10.96
N PHE A 738 -15.92 -27.01 -10.07
CA PHE A 738 -14.94 -27.82 -9.33
C PHE A 738 -15.05 -29.31 -9.59
N SER A 739 -16.28 -29.79 -9.77
CA SER A 739 -16.57 -31.20 -9.97
C SER A 739 -17.72 -31.36 -10.95
N LEU A 740 -17.73 -32.46 -11.68
CA LEU A 740 -18.72 -32.74 -12.70
C LEU A 740 -19.08 -34.22 -12.62
N ILE A 741 -20.37 -34.51 -12.57
CA ILE A 741 -20.89 -35.88 -12.65
C ILE A 741 -22.08 -35.93 -13.61
N ALA A 742 -22.23 -37.07 -14.27
CA ALA A 742 -23.30 -37.36 -15.20
C ALA A 742 -24.12 -38.54 -14.67
N VAL A 743 -25.43 -38.36 -14.52
CA VAL A 743 -26.35 -39.38 -14.00
C VAL A 743 -27.64 -39.31 -14.79
N GLN A 744 -28.06 -40.42 -15.42
CA GLN A 744 -29.36 -40.55 -16.09
C GLN A 744 -29.68 -39.35 -17.02
N GLU A 745 -28.78 -39.01 -17.94
CA GLU A 745 -28.89 -37.85 -18.87
C GLU A 745 -28.88 -36.45 -18.21
N VAL A 746 -28.77 -36.35 -16.88
CA VAL A 746 -28.61 -35.09 -16.16
C VAL A 746 -27.13 -34.86 -15.85
N ARG A 747 -26.69 -33.61 -15.92
CA ARG A 747 -25.34 -33.19 -15.54
C ARG A 747 -25.41 -32.34 -14.30
N TYR A 748 -24.56 -32.66 -13.33
CA TYR A 748 -24.41 -31.91 -12.11
C TYR A 748 -23.00 -31.36 -12.03
N VAL A 749 -22.89 -30.06 -11.78
CA VAL A 749 -21.61 -29.38 -11.60
C VAL A 749 -21.58 -28.78 -10.21
N GLY A 750 -20.59 -29.17 -9.42
CA GLY A 750 -20.27 -28.52 -8.17
C GLY A 750 -19.53 -27.22 -8.47
N THR A 751 -19.99 -26.13 -7.87
CA THR A 751 -19.51 -24.76 -8.10
C THR A 751 -19.25 -24.07 -6.76
N ALA A 752 -18.70 -22.86 -6.79
CA ALA A 752 -18.53 -22.02 -5.60
C ALA A 752 -19.86 -21.68 -4.91
N SER A 753 -20.94 -21.54 -5.66
CA SER A 753 -22.25 -21.14 -5.13
C SER A 753 -23.21 -22.30 -4.86
N GLY A 754 -22.80 -23.55 -5.11
CA GLY A 754 -23.66 -24.72 -4.93
C GLY A 754 -23.50 -25.75 -6.04
N VAL A 755 -24.56 -26.52 -6.28
CA VAL A 755 -24.61 -27.47 -7.39
C VAL A 755 -25.51 -26.90 -8.47
N LEU A 756 -25.00 -26.78 -9.69
CA LEU A 756 -25.80 -26.50 -10.88
C LEU A 756 -26.20 -27.81 -11.56
N ARG A 757 -27.39 -27.84 -12.17
CA ARG A 757 -27.84 -28.94 -13.03
C ARG A 757 -28.12 -28.48 -14.45
N HIS A 758 -27.92 -29.39 -15.38
CA HIS A 758 -28.35 -29.28 -16.77
C HIS A 758 -29.09 -30.56 -17.18
N ASP A 759 -30.28 -30.41 -17.77
CA ASP A 759 -31.13 -31.49 -18.26
C ASP A 759 -31.68 -31.11 -19.66
N ALA A 760 -32.29 -32.07 -20.37
CA ALA A 760 -32.70 -31.91 -21.78
C ALA A 760 -33.74 -30.79 -22.05
N ALA A 761 -34.24 -30.10 -21.02
CA ALA A 761 -35.34 -29.13 -21.12
C ALA A 761 -34.98 -27.69 -20.71
N ALA A 762 -33.75 -27.38 -20.28
CA ALA A 762 -33.35 -26.02 -19.88
C ALA A 762 -31.83 -25.79 -19.84
N ASP A 763 -31.41 -24.52 -19.89
CA ASP A 763 -30.05 -24.07 -19.54
C ASP A 763 -29.69 -24.36 -18.06
N TRP A 764 -28.41 -24.17 -17.70
CA TRP A 764 -27.88 -24.39 -16.35
C TRP A 764 -28.68 -23.64 -15.27
N ARG A 765 -29.02 -24.36 -14.18
CA ARG A 765 -29.76 -23.81 -13.04
C ARG A 765 -29.35 -24.46 -11.73
N SER A 766 -29.50 -23.75 -10.61
CA SER A 766 -29.23 -24.31 -9.29
C SER A 766 -30.06 -25.56 -9.00
N PHE A 767 -29.44 -26.58 -8.42
CA PHE A 767 -30.06 -27.85 -8.04
C PHE A 767 -30.42 -27.87 -6.55
N GLY A 768 -31.66 -28.31 -6.29
CA GLY A 768 -32.20 -28.45 -4.95
C GLY A 768 -32.80 -27.14 -4.41
N THR A 769 -33.79 -27.25 -3.51
CA THR A 769 -34.44 -26.08 -2.90
C THR A 769 -34.37 -26.10 -1.36
N PRO A 770 -34.04 -24.98 -0.71
CA PRO A 770 -33.56 -23.72 -1.31
C PRO A 770 -32.18 -23.88 -1.94
N ALA A 771 -31.91 -23.16 -3.04
CA ALA A 771 -30.60 -23.07 -3.66
C ALA A 771 -29.63 -22.46 -2.64
N PRO A 772 -28.69 -23.23 -2.10
CA PRO A 772 -27.99 -22.81 -0.89
C PRO A 772 -26.59 -22.26 -1.22
N ALA A 773 -26.17 -21.19 -0.53
CA ALA A 773 -24.87 -20.56 -0.72
C ALA A 773 -23.75 -21.36 -0.04
N TRP A 774 -23.33 -22.47 -0.64
CA TRP A 774 -22.17 -23.25 -0.20
C TRP A 774 -21.46 -23.91 -1.38
N PRO A 775 -20.14 -24.12 -1.32
CA PRO A 775 -19.40 -24.71 -2.44
C PRO A 775 -19.56 -26.22 -2.52
N GLY A 776 -19.74 -26.73 -3.75
CA GLY A 776 -19.77 -28.16 -4.07
C GLY A 776 -18.39 -28.67 -4.50
N LEU A 777 -17.51 -28.92 -3.53
CA LEU A 777 -16.10 -29.24 -3.78
C LEU A 777 -15.89 -30.61 -4.42
N GLY A 778 -16.71 -31.59 -4.04
CA GLY A 778 -16.70 -32.92 -4.63
C GLY A 778 -18.11 -33.46 -4.78
N LEU A 779 -18.37 -34.17 -5.87
CA LEU A 779 -19.63 -34.84 -6.14
C LEU A 779 -19.42 -36.34 -6.25
N ALA A 780 -20.32 -37.11 -5.66
CA ALA A 780 -20.41 -38.55 -5.83
C ALA A 780 -21.86 -38.97 -5.94
N VAL A 781 -22.10 -40.09 -6.60
CA VAL A 781 -23.43 -40.71 -6.65
C VAL A 781 -23.28 -42.11 -6.08
N GLY A 782 -24.09 -42.38 -5.06
CA GLY A 782 -24.20 -43.70 -4.47
C GLY A 782 -25.64 -44.19 -4.63
N PRO A 783 -25.86 -45.47 -4.92
CA PRO A 783 -27.18 -46.05 -4.68
C PRO A 783 -27.42 -45.94 -3.17
N ALA A 784 -28.55 -45.45 -2.71
CA ALA A 784 -28.94 -45.57 -1.30
C ALA A 784 -30.42 -45.92 -1.25
N LEU A 785 -30.77 -46.93 -0.44
CA LEU A 785 -32.15 -47.41 -0.27
C LEU A 785 -32.87 -47.71 -1.61
N GLY A 786 -32.13 -48.17 -2.62
CA GLY A 786 -32.68 -48.50 -3.95
C GLY A 786 -32.93 -47.32 -4.89
N THR A 787 -32.37 -46.13 -4.60
CA THR A 787 -32.46 -44.93 -5.44
C THR A 787 -31.10 -44.26 -5.62
N ASP A 788 -30.91 -43.49 -6.70
CA ASP A 788 -29.69 -42.69 -6.87
C ASP A 788 -29.73 -41.47 -5.94
N VAL A 789 -28.73 -41.36 -5.08
CA VAL A 789 -28.51 -40.22 -4.19
C VAL A 789 -27.26 -39.48 -4.62
N LEU A 790 -27.41 -38.17 -4.84
CA LEU A 790 -26.30 -37.27 -5.09
C LEU A 790 -25.73 -36.83 -3.74
N TYR A 791 -24.45 -37.11 -3.53
CA TYR A 791 -23.65 -36.65 -2.41
C TYR A 791 -22.76 -35.50 -2.87
N CYS A 792 -22.65 -34.49 -2.02
CA CYS A 792 -21.82 -33.33 -2.22
C CYS A 792 -20.97 -33.11 -0.98
N ALA A 793 -19.66 -33.17 -1.17
CA ALA A 793 -18.71 -32.64 -0.20
C ALA A 793 -18.74 -31.12 -0.26
N SER A 794 -18.74 -30.51 0.92
CA SER A 794 -18.62 -29.07 1.13
C SER A 794 -17.75 -28.88 2.37
N PHE A 795 -17.16 -27.69 2.54
CA PHE A 795 -16.15 -27.43 3.58
C PHE A 795 -16.45 -28.06 4.95
N ASP A 796 -17.69 -27.95 5.42
CA ASP A 796 -18.08 -28.30 6.80
C ASP A 796 -19.06 -29.47 6.92
N ALA A 797 -19.46 -30.08 5.81
CA ALA A 797 -20.47 -31.12 5.85
C ALA A 797 -20.50 -32.02 4.62
N LEU A 798 -21.13 -33.16 4.82
CA LEU A 798 -21.75 -33.94 3.76
C LEU A 798 -23.16 -33.41 3.51
N ARG A 799 -23.46 -33.13 2.25
CA ARG A 799 -24.82 -32.80 1.81
C ARG A 799 -25.26 -33.87 0.84
N PHE A 800 -26.50 -34.32 0.96
CA PHE A 800 -27.03 -35.37 0.10
C PHE A 800 -28.49 -35.13 -0.26
N CYS A 801 -28.87 -35.59 -1.45
CA CYS A 801 -30.20 -35.40 -1.99
C CYS A 801 -30.57 -36.58 -2.89
N GLY A 802 -31.76 -37.14 -2.70
CA GLY A 802 -32.32 -38.06 -3.69
C GLY A 802 -32.49 -37.34 -5.02
N VAL A 803 -31.97 -37.92 -6.10
CA VAL A 803 -31.97 -37.30 -7.44
C VAL A 803 -33.39 -36.98 -7.90
N SER A 804 -34.37 -37.81 -7.51
CA SER A 804 -35.80 -37.65 -7.83
C SER A 804 -36.58 -36.66 -6.96
N ILE A 805 -36.10 -36.31 -5.76
CA ILE A 805 -36.87 -35.53 -4.77
C ILE A 805 -36.22 -34.16 -4.47
N ALA A 806 -35.07 -33.83 -5.09
CA ALA A 806 -34.45 -32.51 -5.21
C ALA A 806 -34.51 -31.60 -3.94
N ARG A 807 -34.36 -32.18 -2.75
CA ARG A 807 -34.28 -31.47 -1.47
C ARG A 807 -33.04 -31.91 -0.71
N TRP A 808 -32.13 -30.96 -0.51
CA TRP A 808 -30.89 -31.19 0.24
C TRP A 808 -31.18 -31.55 1.70
N GLN A 809 -30.52 -32.62 2.14
CA GLN A 809 -30.28 -32.92 3.55
C GLN A 809 -28.80 -32.66 3.85
N THR A 810 -28.51 -32.15 5.05
CA THR A 810 -27.16 -31.77 5.47
C THR A 810 -26.77 -32.51 6.73
N LYS A 811 -25.56 -33.05 6.77
CA LYS A 811 -24.94 -33.67 7.94
C LYS A 811 -23.61 -32.98 8.23
N TRP A 812 -23.67 -32.07 9.19
CA TRP A 812 -22.54 -31.28 9.68
C TRP A 812 -21.44 -32.17 10.24
N MET A 813 -20.21 -31.79 9.98
CA MET A 813 -19.01 -32.32 10.65
C MET A 813 -18.69 -31.54 11.94
N ALA A 814 -19.54 -30.57 12.34
CA ALA A 814 -19.29 -29.61 13.41
C ALA A 814 -19.07 -30.21 14.83
N SER A 815 -19.34 -31.51 15.04
CA SER A 815 -18.97 -32.20 16.29
C SER A 815 -17.50 -32.64 16.34
N LEU A 816 -16.73 -32.42 15.27
CA LEU A 816 -15.31 -32.70 15.18
C LEU A 816 -14.52 -31.44 15.56
N ALA A 817 -13.71 -31.51 16.61
CA ALA A 817 -12.84 -30.40 17.01
C ALA A 817 -11.88 -30.04 15.85
N GLY A 818 -11.76 -28.76 15.49
CA GLY A 818 -10.88 -28.29 14.42
C GLY A 818 -11.37 -28.64 13.00
N VAL A 819 -12.59 -28.20 12.65
CA VAL A 819 -13.38 -28.53 11.44
C VAL A 819 -12.51 -28.93 10.22
N PRO A 820 -12.41 -30.23 9.89
CA PRO A 820 -11.67 -30.67 8.72
C PRO A 820 -12.40 -30.26 7.45
N VAL A 821 -11.71 -29.56 6.53
CA VAL A 821 -12.26 -29.24 5.21
C VAL A 821 -12.45 -30.52 4.42
N ALA A 822 -13.70 -30.83 4.04
CA ALA A 822 -13.97 -31.93 3.12
C ALA A 822 -13.51 -31.58 1.70
N THR A 823 -12.75 -32.46 1.07
CA THR A 823 -12.11 -32.23 -0.24
C THR A 823 -12.70 -33.10 -1.33
N CYS A 824 -13.16 -34.30 -0.98
CA CYS A 824 -13.68 -35.29 -1.89
C CYS A 824 -14.68 -36.19 -1.16
N VAL A 825 -15.55 -36.83 -1.93
CA VAL A 825 -16.56 -37.76 -1.43
C VAL A 825 -16.63 -38.99 -2.32
N THR A 826 -16.90 -40.14 -1.72
CA THR A 826 -17.38 -41.35 -2.39
C THR A 826 -18.48 -41.98 -1.54
N ALA A 827 -19.33 -42.83 -2.12
CA ALA A 827 -20.47 -43.41 -1.40
C ALA A 827 -20.77 -44.84 -1.84
N GLU A 828 -21.39 -45.59 -0.94
CA GLU A 828 -21.97 -46.93 -1.14
C GLU A 828 -23.41 -46.96 -0.57
N SER A 829 -24.06 -48.13 -0.60
CA SER A 829 -25.49 -48.30 -0.25
C SER A 829 -25.93 -47.67 1.06
N GLU A 830 -25.12 -47.82 2.10
CA GLU A 830 -25.47 -47.45 3.49
C GLU A 830 -24.42 -46.54 4.14
N SER A 831 -23.46 -46.02 3.37
CA SER A 831 -22.37 -45.19 3.89
C SER A 831 -21.82 -44.20 2.86
N ALA A 832 -21.33 -43.07 3.34
CA ALA A 832 -20.56 -42.12 2.55
C ALA A 832 -19.20 -41.90 3.21
N TYR A 833 -18.16 -41.71 2.40
CA TYR A 833 -16.80 -41.45 2.85
C TYR A 833 -16.38 -40.07 2.38
N LEU A 834 -15.85 -39.27 3.31
CA LEU A 834 -15.25 -37.98 3.03
C LEU A 834 -13.74 -38.05 3.22
N GLY A 835 -13.03 -37.56 2.22
CA GLY A 835 -11.63 -37.18 2.40
C GLY A 835 -11.56 -35.77 2.96
N THR A 836 -10.60 -35.53 3.84
CA THR A 836 -10.44 -34.24 4.51
C THR A 836 -9.03 -33.68 4.33
N ILE A 837 -8.87 -32.37 4.55
CA ILE A 837 -7.60 -31.67 4.35
C ILE A 837 -6.56 -31.96 5.44
N ASN A 838 -6.95 -32.42 6.63
CA ASN A 838 -6.07 -32.56 7.80
C ASN A 838 -6.50 -33.64 8.81
N ALA A 839 -7.47 -34.48 8.47
CA ALA A 839 -8.00 -35.51 9.39
C ALA A 839 -8.32 -36.83 8.65
N GLY A 840 -7.62 -37.09 7.55
CA GLY A 840 -7.76 -38.34 6.81
C GLY A 840 -9.16 -38.56 6.24
N ILE A 841 -9.67 -39.79 6.40
CA ILE A 841 -10.94 -40.24 5.84
C ILE A 841 -11.98 -40.40 6.97
N TRP A 842 -13.18 -39.88 6.74
CA TRP A 842 -14.31 -40.01 7.65
C TRP A 842 -15.46 -40.76 6.99
N GLN A 843 -16.05 -41.70 7.72
CA GLN A 843 -17.23 -42.44 7.30
C GLN A 843 -18.47 -41.84 7.97
N TRP A 844 -19.50 -41.58 7.18
CA TRP A 844 -20.85 -41.34 7.65
C TRP A 844 -21.72 -42.54 7.34
N GLU A 845 -22.34 -43.11 8.37
CA GLU A 845 -23.22 -44.27 8.23
C GLU A 845 -24.68 -43.83 8.28
N VAL A 846 -25.48 -44.26 7.30
CA VAL A 846 -26.89 -43.85 7.14
C VAL A 846 -27.73 -44.29 8.35
N ALA A 847 -27.54 -45.52 8.81
CA ALA A 847 -28.32 -46.13 9.87
C ALA A 847 -28.11 -45.47 11.24
N SER A 848 -26.86 -45.20 11.61
CA SER A 848 -26.51 -44.57 12.89
C SER A 848 -26.57 -43.04 12.83
N GLY A 849 -26.42 -42.47 11.63
CA GLY A 849 -26.33 -41.04 11.40
C GLY A 849 -25.09 -40.39 12.01
N GLN A 850 -24.09 -41.19 12.41
CA GLN A 850 -22.87 -40.74 13.07
C GLN A 850 -21.68 -40.68 12.11
N TRP A 851 -20.70 -39.85 12.48
CA TRP A 851 -19.39 -39.79 11.84
C TRP A 851 -18.39 -40.65 12.61
N THR A 852 -17.62 -41.48 11.91
CA THR A 852 -16.52 -42.26 12.48
C THR A 852 -15.25 -42.09 11.65
N PRO A 853 -14.07 -41.88 12.28
CA PRO A 853 -12.82 -41.80 11.54
C PRO A 853 -12.44 -43.18 11.01
N VAL A 854 -12.01 -43.25 9.75
CA VAL A 854 -11.46 -44.47 9.16
C VAL A 854 -10.00 -44.57 9.57
N ALA A 855 -9.69 -45.54 10.43
CA ALA A 855 -8.33 -45.76 10.92
C ALA A 855 -7.37 -46.08 9.76
N GLY A 856 -6.14 -45.56 9.85
CA GLY A 856 -5.08 -45.77 8.86
C GLY A 856 -3.70 -45.41 9.40
N PRO A 857 -2.63 -45.57 8.61
CA PRO A 857 -1.30 -45.09 8.97
C PRO A 857 -1.31 -43.56 9.17
N VAL A 858 -0.40 -43.02 9.99
CA VAL A 858 -0.33 -41.59 10.33
C VAL A 858 -0.38 -40.68 9.10
N ASP A 859 0.38 -41.04 8.05
CA ASP A 859 0.43 -40.29 6.78
C ASP A 859 -0.92 -40.22 6.02
N LEU A 860 -1.89 -41.05 6.38
CA LEU A 860 -3.27 -41.06 5.88
C LEU A 860 -4.24 -40.51 6.94
N ALA A 861 -4.13 -40.96 8.19
CA ALA A 861 -5.05 -40.62 9.27
C ALA A 861 -5.00 -39.13 9.65
N ASP A 862 -3.81 -38.53 9.58
CA ASP A 862 -3.59 -37.09 9.87
C ASP A 862 -3.27 -36.31 8.58
N GLY A 863 -3.34 -36.98 7.42
CA GLY A 863 -2.95 -36.45 6.12
C GLY A 863 -4.09 -35.81 5.34
N ALA A 864 -3.73 -34.96 4.38
CA ALA A 864 -4.68 -34.39 3.42
C ALA A 864 -5.03 -35.44 2.36
N VAL A 865 -6.30 -35.81 2.30
CA VAL A 865 -6.88 -36.68 1.28
C VAL A 865 -7.44 -35.80 0.18
N LEU A 866 -7.04 -36.01 -1.08
CA LEU A 866 -7.41 -35.17 -2.23
C LEU A 866 -8.29 -35.91 -3.24
N ALA A 867 -8.24 -37.25 -3.24
CA ALA A 867 -9.06 -38.10 -4.08
C ALA A 867 -9.44 -39.39 -3.34
N LEU A 868 -10.68 -39.81 -3.51
CA LEU A 868 -11.17 -41.10 -3.03
C LEU A 868 -11.90 -41.84 -4.15
N THR A 869 -11.62 -43.12 -4.26
CA THR A 869 -12.38 -44.03 -5.14
C THR A 869 -12.66 -45.32 -4.38
N LEU A 870 -13.90 -45.80 -4.49
CA LEU A 870 -14.38 -47.01 -3.83
C LEU A 870 -14.87 -48.00 -4.89
N GLU A 871 -14.33 -49.21 -4.87
CA GLU A 871 -14.74 -50.37 -5.67
C GLU A 871 -15.00 -51.54 -4.72
N ASP A 872 -16.25 -51.75 -4.32
CA ASP A 872 -16.65 -52.82 -3.38
C ASP A 872 -15.81 -52.81 -2.08
N ASP A 873 -15.00 -53.84 -1.85
CA ASP A 873 -14.12 -54.00 -0.67
C ASP A 873 -12.73 -53.36 -0.83
N ARG A 874 -12.54 -52.51 -1.85
CA ARG A 874 -11.27 -51.85 -2.17
C ARG A 874 -11.46 -50.34 -2.25
N MET A 875 -10.65 -49.59 -1.51
CA MET A 875 -10.63 -48.13 -1.53
C MET A 875 -9.24 -47.60 -1.89
N LEU A 876 -9.17 -46.64 -2.80
CA LEU A 876 -7.93 -45.94 -3.12
C LEU A 876 -8.01 -44.50 -2.60
N ALA A 877 -7.00 -44.09 -1.86
CA ALA A 877 -6.90 -42.77 -1.25
C ALA A 877 -5.66 -42.03 -1.76
N GLY A 878 -5.91 -40.96 -2.52
CA GLY A 878 -4.89 -40.07 -3.04
C GLY A 878 -4.63 -38.99 -2.04
N CYS A 879 -3.42 -38.91 -1.52
CA CYS A 879 -3.03 -38.01 -0.45
C CYS A 879 -1.87 -37.12 -0.88
N THR A 880 -1.56 -36.12 -0.06
CA THR A 880 -0.34 -35.31 -0.21
C THR A 880 0.95 -36.11 0.06
N SER A 881 0.84 -37.19 0.82
CA SER A 881 1.94 -38.11 1.19
C SER A 881 2.15 -39.27 0.21
N GLY A 882 1.25 -39.42 -0.77
CA GLY A 882 1.25 -40.51 -1.73
C GLY A 882 -0.13 -41.12 -1.94
N LEU A 883 -0.15 -42.31 -2.50
CA LEU A 883 -1.36 -43.13 -2.69
C LEU A 883 -1.40 -44.25 -1.65
N PHE A 884 -2.58 -44.50 -1.10
CA PHE A 884 -2.86 -45.63 -0.21
C PHE A 884 -3.96 -46.51 -0.81
N GLU A 885 -3.84 -47.81 -0.57
CA GLU A 885 -4.85 -48.81 -0.92
C GLU A 885 -5.37 -49.44 0.37
N GLY A 886 -6.69 -49.40 0.52
CA GLY A 886 -7.44 -49.97 1.62
C GLY A 886 -8.21 -51.19 1.15
N THR A 887 -8.09 -52.30 1.89
CA THR A 887 -8.94 -53.49 1.69
C THR A 887 -9.82 -53.69 2.91
N ARG A 888 -11.11 -53.88 2.70
CA ARG A 888 -12.08 -54.11 3.78
C ARG A 888 -11.99 -55.56 4.25
N ALA A 889 -11.76 -55.75 5.55
CA ALA A 889 -11.80 -57.06 6.19
C ALA A 889 -13.23 -57.52 6.47
N ALA A 890 -13.41 -58.81 6.76
CA ALA A 890 -14.73 -59.40 7.03
C ALA A 890 -15.46 -58.80 8.25
N ASN A 891 -14.74 -58.11 9.14
CA ASN A 891 -15.31 -57.36 10.28
C ASN A 891 -15.66 -55.90 9.94
N GLY A 892 -15.56 -55.50 8.67
CA GLY A 892 -15.81 -54.14 8.19
C GLY A 892 -14.64 -53.16 8.38
N ALA A 893 -13.55 -53.55 9.03
CA ALA A 893 -12.39 -52.68 9.23
C ALA A 893 -11.57 -52.52 7.95
N TRP A 894 -11.03 -51.33 7.72
CA TRP A 894 -10.14 -51.04 6.61
C TRP A 894 -8.69 -51.35 6.98
N ASN A 895 -8.03 -52.19 6.18
CA ASN A 895 -6.59 -52.43 6.25
C ASN A 895 -5.89 -51.66 5.14
N TRP A 896 -4.99 -50.76 5.52
CA TRP A 896 -4.31 -49.86 4.58
C TRP A 896 -2.87 -50.26 4.33
N ALA A 897 -2.45 -50.13 3.07
CA ALA A 897 -1.07 -50.22 2.63
C ALA A 897 -0.71 -49.03 1.75
N ARG A 898 0.56 -48.61 1.79
CA ARG A 898 1.06 -47.58 0.89
C ARG A 898 1.16 -48.15 -0.53
N PHE A 899 0.44 -47.56 -1.46
CA PHE A 899 0.34 -47.99 -2.85
C PHE A 899 1.10 -47.04 -3.79
N SER A 900 2.33 -46.67 -3.41
CA SER A 900 3.11 -45.60 -4.06
C SER A 900 4.41 -46.07 -4.72
N ALA A 901 4.62 -47.38 -4.91
CA ALA A 901 5.85 -47.90 -5.50
C ALA A 901 6.06 -47.36 -6.92
N GLY A 902 7.16 -46.65 -7.17
CA GLY A 902 7.44 -46.01 -8.47
C GLY A 902 6.89 -44.57 -8.61
N LEU A 903 6.02 -44.12 -7.71
CA LEU A 903 5.68 -42.69 -7.62
C LEU A 903 6.84 -41.93 -6.96
N PRO A 904 7.07 -40.65 -7.33
CA PRO A 904 8.01 -39.77 -6.65
C PRO A 904 7.72 -39.68 -5.16
N ILE A 905 8.76 -39.56 -4.35
CA ILE A 905 8.60 -39.34 -2.90
C ILE A 905 7.85 -38.01 -2.71
N GLY A 906 6.73 -38.06 -1.96
CA GLY A 906 5.86 -36.88 -1.78
C GLY A 906 4.98 -36.55 -2.99
N ALA A 907 4.76 -37.50 -3.91
CA ALA A 907 3.80 -37.34 -5.00
C ALA A 907 2.39 -37.12 -4.44
N ARG A 908 1.82 -35.95 -4.76
CA ARG A 908 0.48 -35.54 -4.33
C ARG A 908 -0.54 -36.04 -5.33
N VAL A 909 -1.33 -37.04 -4.96
CA VAL A 909 -2.26 -37.67 -5.89
C VAL A 909 -3.58 -36.92 -5.88
N THR A 910 -3.96 -36.32 -7.02
CA THR A 910 -5.13 -35.41 -7.12
C THR A 910 -6.37 -36.06 -7.71
N ARG A 911 -6.22 -37.11 -8.54
CA ARG A 911 -7.31 -37.94 -9.07
C ARG A 911 -6.83 -39.38 -9.18
N ILE A 912 -7.78 -40.31 -9.05
CA ILE A 912 -7.56 -41.74 -9.21
C ILE A 912 -8.67 -42.26 -10.11
N LEU A 913 -8.32 -43.12 -11.07
CA LEU A 913 -9.24 -43.77 -11.96
C LEU A 913 -8.85 -45.25 -12.12
N PRO A 914 -9.53 -46.17 -11.41
CA PRO A 914 -9.42 -47.59 -11.65
C PRO A 914 -10.02 -47.97 -13.01
N ILE A 915 -9.35 -48.87 -13.73
CA ILE A 915 -9.76 -49.42 -15.04
C ILE A 915 -9.47 -50.93 -15.01
N GLY A 916 -10.36 -51.69 -14.37
CA GLY A 916 -10.14 -53.11 -14.12
C GLY A 916 -8.82 -53.35 -13.35
N PRO A 917 -7.84 -54.09 -13.90
CA PRO A 917 -6.55 -54.31 -13.23
C PRO A 917 -5.59 -53.11 -13.28
N VAL A 918 -5.87 -52.12 -14.15
CA VAL A 918 -5.05 -50.93 -14.31
C VAL A 918 -5.58 -49.84 -13.40
N VAL A 919 -4.70 -49.02 -12.84
CA VAL A 919 -5.08 -47.79 -12.12
C VAL A 919 -4.33 -46.64 -12.73
N LEU A 920 -5.03 -45.55 -13.02
CA LEU A 920 -4.43 -44.27 -13.36
C LEU A 920 -4.49 -43.35 -12.15
N ALA A 921 -3.43 -42.58 -11.94
CA ALA A 921 -3.37 -41.57 -10.90
C ALA A 921 -2.73 -40.31 -11.47
N SER A 922 -3.39 -39.17 -11.30
CA SER A 922 -2.76 -37.89 -11.58
C SER A 922 -2.03 -37.40 -10.33
N THR A 923 -0.91 -36.72 -10.55
CA THR A 923 -0.17 -36.05 -9.48
C THR A 923 -0.13 -34.55 -9.73
N ALA A 924 -0.09 -33.76 -8.66
CA ALA A 924 -0.03 -32.30 -8.78
C ALA A 924 1.24 -31.79 -9.51
N THR A 925 2.35 -32.54 -9.43
CA THR A 925 3.69 -32.09 -9.87
C THR A 925 4.37 -32.97 -10.92
N HIS A 926 3.84 -34.17 -11.19
CA HIS A 926 4.51 -35.13 -12.07
C HIS A 926 3.59 -35.81 -13.10
N GLY A 927 2.48 -35.15 -13.48
CA GLY A 927 1.61 -35.62 -14.56
C GLY A 927 0.80 -36.87 -14.20
N LEU A 928 0.50 -37.66 -15.23
CA LEU A 928 -0.36 -38.84 -15.19
C LEU A 928 0.44 -40.14 -15.09
N TRP A 929 0.11 -40.96 -14.12
CA TRP A 929 0.77 -42.22 -13.81
C TRP A 929 -0.15 -43.40 -14.07
N ARG A 930 0.44 -44.51 -14.50
CA ARG A 930 -0.24 -45.78 -14.75
C ARG A 930 0.41 -46.89 -13.94
N TRP A 931 -0.40 -47.65 -13.22
CA TRP A 931 0.03 -48.87 -12.55
C TRP A 931 0.20 -50.01 -13.56
N ASP A 932 1.37 -50.66 -13.56
CA ASP A 932 1.68 -51.76 -14.49
C ASP A 932 1.52 -53.17 -13.88
N GLY A 933 1.06 -53.27 -12.64
CA GLY A 933 0.99 -54.53 -11.88
C GLY A 933 2.12 -54.70 -10.85
N ALA A 934 3.18 -53.89 -10.93
CA ALA A 934 4.31 -53.93 -10.00
C ALA A 934 4.75 -52.55 -9.49
N GLN A 935 4.71 -51.53 -10.35
CA GLN A 935 5.05 -50.15 -10.00
C GLN A 935 4.26 -49.13 -10.85
N TRP A 936 4.18 -47.91 -10.35
CA TRP A 936 3.69 -46.76 -11.08
C TRP A 936 4.71 -46.30 -12.11
N ARG A 937 4.24 -46.03 -13.33
CA ARG A 937 5.03 -45.45 -14.42
C ARG A 937 4.38 -44.20 -14.95
N GLU A 938 5.19 -43.18 -15.21
CA GLU A 938 4.74 -41.96 -15.87
C GLU A 938 4.26 -42.32 -17.29
N THR A 939 3.10 -41.79 -17.67
CA THR A 939 2.55 -41.99 -19.02
C THR A 939 3.13 -40.99 -20.01
N ALA A 940 3.08 -41.31 -21.31
CA ALA A 940 3.47 -40.36 -22.36
C ALA A 940 2.59 -39.09 -22.37
N ALA A 941 1.37 -39.16 -21.82
CA ALA A 941 0.48 -38.02 -21.67
C ALA A 941 1.02 -36.95 -20.71
N SER A 942 1.80 -37.37 -19.71
CA SER A 942 2.30 -36.48 -18.66
C SER A 942 3.03 -35.29 -19.21
N ALA A 943 3.86 -35.47 -20.24
CA ALA A 943 4.63 -34.36 -20.75
C ALA A 943 3.75 -33.32 -21.45
N ARG A 944 2.82 -33.76 -22.29
CA ARG A 944 1.87 -32.84 -22.94
C ARG A 944 0.91 -32.18 -21.94
N LEU A 945 0.35 -32.96 -21.00
CA LEU A 945 -0.64 -32.46 -20.06
C LEU A 945 -0.05 -31.60 -18.94
N ALA A 946 1.20 -31.86 -18.54
CA ALA A 946 1.93 -31.00 -17.61
C ALA A 946 2.58 -29.79 -18.32
N GLY A 947 2.25 -29.52 -19.59
CA GLY A 947 2.87 -28.44 -20.35
C GLY A 947 4.39 -28.56 -20.51
N ARG A 948 4.96 -29.75 -20.27
CA ARG A 948 6.39 -30.02 -20.46
C ARG A 948 6.65 -30.14 -21.96
N VAL A 949 7.38 -29.18 -22.52
CA VAL A 949 7.90 -29.29 -23.88
C VAL A 949 8.85 -30.49 -23.93
N VAL A 950 8.41 -31.61 -24.52
CA VAL A 950 9.31 -32.70 -24.90
C VAL A 950 10.05 -32.25 -26.14
N ALA A 951 11.30 -31.84 -25.99
CA ALA A 951 12.21 -31.70 -27.12
C ALA A 951 12.52 -33.10 -27.68
N SER A 952 11.63 -33.65 -28.50
CA SER A 952 11.93 -34.84 -29.31
C SER A 952 12.66 -34.40 -30.59
N GLY A 953 13.96 -34.12 -30.44
CA GLY A 953 14.83 -33.83 -31.58
C GLY A 953 16.15 -33.18 -31.16
N LEU A 954 17.20 -34.00 -31.09
CA LEU A 954 18.62 -33.66 -30.90
C LEU A 954 18.95 -32.67 -29.75
N VAL A 955 19.57 -33.22 -28.70
CA VAL A 955 20.14 -32.45 -27.58
C VAL A 955 21.24 -31.51 -28.09
N ALA A 956 20.93 -30.21 -28.11
CA ALA A 956 21.87 -29.10 -27.92
C ALA A 956 21.14 -28.08 -27.04
N GLY A 957 21.54 -28.01 -25.77
CA GLY A 957 20.77 -27.34 -24.73
C GLY A 957 20.97 -25.82 -24.73
N THR A 958 19.88 -25.06 -24.81
CA THR A 958 19.83 -23.67 -24.34
C THR A 958 18.42 -23.32 -23.87
N ALA A 959 18.29 -22.86 -22.62
CA ALA A 959 17.10 -22.21 -22.08
C ALA A 959 17.12 -20.72 -22.48
N PHE A 960 16.08 -20.25 -23.19
CA PHE A 960 15.90 -18.83 -23.49
C PHE A 960 15.20 -18.13 -22.31
N GLY A 961 15.73 -16.99 -21.87
CA GLY A 961 15.03 -16.04 -20.98
C GLY A 961 14.09 -15.10 -21.77
N PRO A 962 13.21 -14.34 -21.07
CA PRO A 962 12.20 -13.50 -21.70
C PRO A 962 12.82 -12.32 -22.49
N PHE A 963 12.16 -11.95 -23.58
CA PHE A 963 12.49 -10.77 -24.39
C PHE A 963 11.74 -9.56 -23.83
N ASN A 964 12.42 -8.42 -23.69
CA ASN A 964 11.77 -7.15 -23.38
C ASN A 964 12.01 -6.15 -24.52
N LEU A 965 10.93 -5.55 -25.02
CA LEU A 965 10.94 -4.41 -25.94
C LEU A 965 10.73 -3.15 -25.11
N ASP A 966 11.78 -2.35 -24.92
CA ASP A 966 11.65 -1.05 -24.26
C ASP A 966 10.92 -0.05 -25.19
N PRO A 967 9.73 0.47 -24.80
CA PRO A 967 8.93 1.38 -25.63
C PRO A 967 9.65 2.69 -25.97
N GLY A 968 10.66 3.08 -25.19
CA GLY A 968 11.39 4.34 -25.37
C GLY A 968 12.67 4.24 -26.20
N THR A 969 13.33 3.07 -26.25
CA THR A 969 14.71 2.97 -26.75
C THR A 969 14.92 2.06 -27.96
N ARG A 970 13.88 1.33 -28.43
CA ARG A 970 13.98 0.34 -29.53
C ARG A 970 15.08 -0.71 -29.33
N ARG A 971 15.45 -0.98 -28.08
CA ARG A 971 16.44 -2.00 -27.70
C ARG A 971 15.73 -3.31 -27.39
N VAL A 972 16.37 -4.42 -27.77
CA VAL A 972 15.96 -5.78 -27.38
C VAL A 972 16.96 -6.27 -26.34
N HIS A 973 16.47 -6.74 -25.21
CA HIS A 973 17.28 -7.31 -24.14
C HIS A 973 17.11 -8.83 -24.11
N LEU A 974 18.24 -9.54 -24.16
CA LEU A 974 18.31 -11.01 -24.05
C LEU A 974 18.96 -11.36 -22.71
N PHE A 975 18.34 -12.25 -21.94
CA PHE A 975 18.86 -12.75 -20.67
C PHE A 975 19.19 -14.24 -20.78
N TRP A 976 20.40 -14.61 -20.36
CA TRP A 976 20.87 -15.99 -20.37
C TRP A 976 21.79 -16.27 -19.18
N GLN A 977 21.77 -17.51 -18.68
CA GLN A 977 22.74 -18.03 -17.70
C GLN A 977 23.63 -19.07 -18.39
N PRO A 978 24.94 -18.81 -18.56
CA PRO A 978 25.85 -19.78 -19.13
C PRO A 978 26.16 -20.93 -18.17
N VAL A 979 26.02 -22.16 -18.65
CA VAL A 979 26.98 -23.23 -18.35
C VAL A 979 28.04 -23.10 -19.44
N ALA A 980 29.34 -23.06 -19.11
CA ALA A 980 30.45 -22.72 -20.03
C ALA A 980 30.21 -23.16 -21.49
N ALA A 981 30.03 -22.21 -22.43
CA ALA A 981 29.71 -22.49 -23.83
C ALA A 981 30.36 -21.48 -24.79
N SER A 982 30.53 -21.88 -26.04
CA SER A 982 31.02 -21.04 -27.14
C SER A 982 29.84 -20.52 -27.96
N VAL A 983 29.76 -19.22 -28.24
CA VAL A 983 28.64 -18.64 -29.00
C VAL A 983 29.06 -18.39 -30.45
N GLU A 984 28.26 -18.88 -31.41
CA GLU A 984 28.42 -18.57 -32.83
C GLU A 984 27.37 -17.52 -33.25
N LEU A 985 27.81 -16.30 -33.54
CA LEU A 985 26.91 -15.20 -33.86
C LEU A 985 26.71 -15.10 -35.38
N THR A 986 25.49 -15.35 -35.83
CA THR A 986 24.96 -14.93 -37.14
C THR A 986 23.94 -13.83 -36.89
N ALA A 987 24.35 -12.57 -37.05
CA ALA A 987 23.45 -11.44 -37.08
C ALA A 987 23.48 -10.81 -38.49
N GLU A 988 22.54 -9.92 -38.83
CA GLU A 988 22.64 -9.08 -40.03
C GLU A 988 23.19 -7.66 -39.70
N LEU A 989 23.40 -7.36 -38.41
CA LEU A 989 23.82 -6.06 -37.91
C LEU A 989 24.87 -6.21 -36.78
N PRO A 990 25.72 -5.19 -36.53
CA PRO A 990 26.68 -5.21 -35.42
C PRO A 990 25.97 -5.28 -34.07
N VAL A 991 26.50 -6.09 -33.15
CA VAL A 991 25.88 -6.34 -31.84
C VAL A 991 26.82 -5.89 -30.71
N ARG A 992 26.26 -5.25 -29.68
CA ARG A 992 27.01 -4.90 -28.46
C ARG A 992 26.69 -5.87 -27.34
N VAL A 993 27.74 -6.33 -26.66
CA VAL A 993 27.64 -7.27 -25.55
C VAL A 993 28.06 -6.58 -24.25
N PHE A 994 27.22 -6.72 -23.23
CA PHE A 994 27.43 -6.16 -21.90
C PHE A 994 27.44 -7.30 -20.89
N GLU A 995 28.35 -7.24 -19.92
CA GLU A 995 28.34 -8.14 -18.76
C GLU A 995 27.72 -7.38 -17.59
N VAL A 996 26.77 -7.99 -16.87
CA VAL A 996 26.08 -7.30 -15.77
C VAL A 996 27.10 -6.95 -14.67
N GLY A 997 27.42 -5.67 -14.55
CA GLY A 997 28.34 -5.12 -13.53
C GLY A 997 29.64 -4.50 -14.06
N LEU A 998 29.92 -4.51 -15.37
CA LEU A 998 31.12 -3.89 -15.98
C LEU A 998 30.80 -3.13 -17.28
N GLU A 999 31.65 -2.14 -17.61
CA GLU A 999 31.55 -1.30 -18.81
C GLU A 999 31.68 -2.11 -20.12
N VAL A 1000 31.15 -1.55 -21.22
CA VAL A 1000 31.05 -2.16 -22.57
C VAL A 1000 32.35 -2.88 -22.97
N LYS A 1001 32.31 -4.20 -23.15
CA LYS A 1001 33.52 -4.97 -23.42
C LYS A 1001 34.01 -4.91 -24.86
N GLU A 1002 33.14 -4.89 -25.88
CA GLU A 1002 33.53 -4.69 -27.30
C GLU A 1002 32.31 -4.70 -28.26
N SER A 1003 32.47 -4.14 -29.47
CA SER A 1003 31.51 -4.31 -30.57
C SER A 1003 31.88 -5.56 -31.37
N LEU A 1004 30.99 -6.54 -31.47
CA LEU A 1004 31.29 -7.80 -32.16
C LEU A 1004 30.89 -7.73 -33.65
N PRO A 1005 31.72 -8.23 -34.57
CA PRO A 1005 31.37 -8.33 -35.98
C PRO A 1005 30.25 -9.34 -36.24
N VAL A 1006 29.54 -9.09 -37.35
CA VAL A 1006 28.29 -9.71 -37.82
C VAL A 1006 28.39 -11.24 -38.02
N HIS A 1007 29.61 -11.77 -38.17
CA HIS A 1007 29.91 -13.20 -38.24
C HIS A 1007 31.18 -13.55 -37.46
N GLY A 1008 31.08 -14.43 -36.47
CA GLY A 1008 32.23 -14.95 -35.72
C GLY A 1008 31.84 -15.89 -34.57
N ARG A 1009 32.80 -16.71 -34.12
CA ARG A 1009 32.68 -17.56 -32.94
C ARG A 1009 33.43 -16.92 -31.77
N TYR A 1010 32.77 -16.78 -30.63
CA TYR A 1010 33.28 -16.05 -29.47
C TYR A 1010 33.12 -16.88 -28.21
N GLU A 1011 34.14 -16.88 -27.34
CA GLU A 1011 34.05 -17.47 -26.01
C GLU A 1011 33.60 -16.41 -25.01
N LEU A 1012 32.50 -16.66 -24.30
CA LEU A 1012 31.98 -15.76 -23.28
C LEU A 1012 32.28 -16.31 -21.88
N PRO A 1013 32.70 -15.46 -20.93
CA PRO A 1013 32.88 -15.87 -19.54
C PRO A 1013 31.55 -16.27 -18.89
N ALA A 1014 31.61 -17.10 -17.84
CA ALA A 1014 30.44 -17.51 -17.07
C ALA A 1014 29.86 -16.32 -16.29
N GLY A 1015 28.63 -15.89 -16.61
CA GLY A 1015 27.93 -14.76 -16.00
C GLY A 1015 26.72 -14.29 -16.82
N THR A 1016 25.92 -13.36 -16.29
CA THR A 1016 24.78 -12.79 -17.02
C THR A 1016 25.29 -11.85 -18.11
N VAL A 1017 24.99 -12.17 -19.36
CA VAL A 1017 25.36 -11.37 -20.53
C VAL A 1017 24.11 -10.72 -21.12
N VAL A 1018 24.13 -9.40 -21.27
CA VAL A 1018 23.08 -8.61 -21.94
C VAL A 1018 23.57 -8.28 -23.35
N VAL A 1019 22.75 -8.58 -24.34
CA VAL A 1019 23.05 -8.29 -25.75
C VAL A 1019 22.10 -7.21 -26.23
N SER A 1020 22.63 -6.15 -26.86
CA SER A 1020 21.83 -5.07 -27.44
C SER A 1020 22.12 -4.90 -28.93
N VAL A 1021 21.05 -4.79 -29.72
CA VAL A 1021 21.10 -4.44 -31.15
C VAL A 1021 20.67 -2.99 -31.29
N GLU A 1022 21.57 -2.12 -31.74
CA GLU A 1022 21.23 -0.72 -32.04
C GLU A 1022 20.68 -0.61 -33.46
N ASN A 1023 19.40 -0.28 -33.64
CA ASN A 1023 18.98 0.33 -34.91
C ASN A 1023 17.79 1.29 -34.81
N GLY A 1024 17.90 2.42 -35.52
CA GLY A 1024 16.92 3.50 -35.59
C GLY A 1024 15.70 3.22 -36.48
N ARG A 1025 15.39 1.96 -36.82
CA ARG A 1025 14.19 1.55 -37.59
C ARG A 1025 13.63 0.23 -37.08
N ALA A 1026 12.30 0.06 -37.22
CA ALA A 1026 11.54 -1.08 -36.72
C ALA A 1026 12.13 -2.43 -37.16
N VAL A 1027 12.20 -3.36 -36.20
CA VAL A 1027 12.75 -4.71 -36.33
C VAL A 1027 11.68 -5.62 -36.99
N PRO A 1028 11.91 -6.25 -38.15
CA PRO A 1028 11.00 -7.26 -38.70
C PRO A 1028 11.02 -8.54 -37.85
N ALA A 1029 9.90 -9.27 -37.81
CA ALA A 1029 9.62 -10.40 -36.93
C ALA A 1029 10.49 -11.68 -37.09
N ALA A 1030 11.63 -11.64 -37.78
CA ALA A 1030 12.47 -12.81 -38.04
C ALA A 1030 13.95 -12.51 -37.78
N TYR A 1031 14.41 -12.79 -36.55
CA TYR A 1031 15.83 -12.90 -36.20
C TYR A 1031 16.08 -14.27 -35.59
N SER A 1032 17.15 -14.95 -36.00
CA SER A 1032 17.57 -16.26 -35.46
C SER A 1032 18.98 -16.12 -34.89
N LEU A 1033 19.11 -16.24 -33.57
CA LEU A 1033 20.40 -16.38 -32.89
C LEU A 1033 20.61 -17.86 -32.59
N HIS A 1034 21.65 -18.46 -33.17
CA HIS A 1034 22.01 -19.85 -32.89
C HIS A 1034 23.07 -19.88 -31.78
N VAL A 1035 22.81 -20.64 -30.72
CA VAL A 1035 23.76 -20.87 -29.62
C VAL A 1035 24.01 -22.38 -29.56
N ALA A 1036 25.27 -22.79 -29.65
CA ALA A 1036 25.69 -24.19 -29.75
C ALA A 1036 26.32 -24.69 -28.45
#